data_AF-A0AAW1PV48-F1
#
_entry.id   AF-A0AAW1PV48-F1
#
_cell.length_a   1.000
_cell.length_b   1.000
_cell.length_c   1.000
_cell.angle_alpha   90.00
_cell.angle_beta   90.00
_cell.angle_gamma   90.00
#
_symmetry.space_group_name_H-M   'P 1'
#
loop_
_entity.id
_entity.type
_entity.pdbx_description
1 polymer ?
#
loop_
_entity_poly.entity_id
_entity_poly.type
_entity_poly.pdbx_seq_one_letter_code
_entity_poly.pdbx_strand_id
1 'polypeptide(L)'
;MKAAWAARAADAVASTSRQGSDRQAKRQYSGSQPPSKLSRSSLLRSGSALTSEAIARALGRQEENNLQDRVSENRVAYQGMPGAFSEQAARQACPDSEPTPCEHAEMAFQLLTQWLVERAVLPIENAQGGSIHAVYDLLMRYRLHIVGEVSMDVQHCLAARPGVRREDVKRVMSHPNALAQCSSYLHSWPGVVRETASDTAAAAKAVAQQGLRDSAAIASEPAAQMYGLEILDRNIQDTSSNITRFIVLARDAMTPAPTDTRRFKTSIVFSLPGDEESGQLFKALSVFALRDIDMTKIESRPQKSQPIASAQSNLLGQRFQYLFYVDFAASLSDPTAQNALRHLQEIAPFMRVLGTYPLDEMASMAGSLDNSAMQTLKRQLMGSRSNGASPAASIEPPAEPVPIPAAPIVPAPLEKERKPAGLSVAYQGMPGAYSEMAARKAVAGCEPLPCDQFEVAFQALDGWIADRAVLPIENSLGGSIHAVYDLLIRYRAHIVGEVTVDVNHQLLALPGIKLSDITRVISHWQALAQVDGYLRALPGVVRQAVDDTAGAAELIAKNQWRDVAAVASVRAGELYGLETLDSNIQDNPNNITRFLLLARDPLITQPNDKRQFKTSIVFSMPERAGQLFKALSVFALRGIDLTKIESRPLQSRPLVPFDTPSAPARGARFNYLFHIDILANLADEKAQNALRHLQEIAPFMRVLGCYPMYVEAHVRK
;
A
#
# COMPACT_ATOMS: atom_id res chain seq x y z
N MET A 1 5.95 -45.75 -29.45
CA MET A 1 6.58 -45.54 -28.13
C MET A 1 5.65 -44.79 -27.19
N LYS A 2 4.54 -45.44 -26.82
CA LYS A 2 3.54 -45.02 -25.82
C LYS A 2 3.22 -46.27 -24.99
N ALA A 3 4.11 -46.70 -24.09
CA ALA A 3 3.88 -47.87 -23.21
C ALA A 3 4.95 -48.06 -22.11
N ALA A 4 5.64 -47.03 -21.63
CA ALA A 4 6.77 -47.23 -20.69
C ALA A 4 6.84 -46.27 -19.49
N TRP A 5 5.72 -45.66 -19.08
CA TRP A 5 5.72 -44.69 -17.96
C TRP A 5 4.59 -44.88 -16.94
N ALA A 6 3.97 -46.07 -16.89
CA ALA A 6 2.87 -46.38 -15.98
C ALA A 6 3.22 -47.38 -14.86
N ALA A 7 4.51 -47.65 -14.60
CA ALA A 7 4.93 -48.74 -13.70
C ALA A 7 5.88 -48.33 -12.55
N ARG A 8 5.86 -47.07 -12.08
CA ARG A 8 6.79 -46.60 -11.02
C ARG A 8 6.18 -45.70 -9.93
N ALA A 9 4.89 -45.88 -9.62
CA ALA A 9 4.24 -45.15 -8.53
C ALA A 9 3.29 -46.05 -7.70
N ALA A 10 3.73 -47.27 -7.38
CA ALA A 10 2.99 -48.19 -6.51
C ALA A 10 3.96 -49.06 -5.71
N ASP A 11 4.78 -48.45 -4.85
CA ASP A 11 5.52 -49.14 -3.78
C ASP A 11 6.03 -48.12 -2.75
N ALA A 12 5.14 -47.66 -1.88
CA ALA A 12 5.45 -47.22 -0.53
C ALA A 12 4.12 -46.88 0.18
N VAL A 13 3.99 -47.30 1.44
CA VAL A 13 2.83 -47.14 2.33
C VAL A 13 1.76 -48.24 2.22
N ALA A 14 2.08 -49.42 2.75
CA ALA A 14 1.11 -50.21 3.53
C ALA A 14 1.80 -51.35 4.30
N SER A 15 2.23 -51.08 5.54
CA SER A 15 2.51 -52.13 6.52
C SER A 15 2.16 -51.68 7.92
N THR A 16 0.89 -51.82 8.34
CA THR A 16 0.53 -52.24 9.72
C THR A 16 -0.97 -52.52 9.89
N SER A 17 -1.25 -53.74 10.40
CA SER A 17 -2.39 -54.22 11.22
C SER A 17 -3.84 -54.06 10.71
N ARG A 18 -4.56 -55.14 10.31
CA ARG A 18 -5.28 -56.17 11.13
C ARG A 18 -6.30 -55.53 12.11
N GLN A 19 -7.56 -55.94 12.26
CA GLN A 19 -8.35 -57.11 11.82
C GLN A 19 -9.84 -56.88 12.22
N GLY A 20 -10.80 -57.49 11.49
CA GLY A 20 -12.12 -57.96 11.96
C GLY A 20 -13.31 -57.00 11.77
N SER A 21 -14.53 -57.40 11.39
CA SER A 21 -15.09 -58.59 10.73
C SER A 21 -16.57 -58.30 10.43
N ASP A 22 -17.05 -58.74 9.28
CA ASP A 22 -18.41 -59.12 8.87
C ASP A 22 -19.66 -58.73 9.70
N ARG A 23 -20.68 -58.18 9.01
CA ARG A 23 -21.89 -58.93 8.60
C ARG A 23 -22.90 -58.06 7.83
N GLN A 24 -23.37 -58.62 6.71
CA GLN A 24 -24.46 -58.14 5.86
C GLN A 24 -25.84 -58.26 6.53
N ALA A 25 -26.75 -57.33 6.25
CA ALA A 25 -28.18 -57.62 6.16
C ALA A 25 -28.86 -56.72 5.11
N LYS A 26 -29.34 -57.37 4.05
CA LYS A 26 -30.19 -56.86 2.97
C LYS A 26 -31.51 -56.28 3.51
N ARG A 27 -32.01 -55.19 2.90
CA ARG A 27 -33.45 -55.03 2.63
C ARG A 27 -33.71 -54.16 1.41
N GLN A 28 -34.79 -54.54 0.72
CA GLN A 28 -35.21 -54.28 -0.65
C GLN A 28 -35.40 -52.82 -1.07
N TYR A 29 -35.12 -52.58 -2.35
CA TYR A 29 -35.60 -51.45 -3.15
C TYR A 29 -37.05 -51.67 -3.58
N SER A 30 -37.89 -50.63 -3.49
CA SER A 30 -39.00 -50.42 -4.42
C SER A 30 -39.27 -48.91 -4.61
N GLY A 31 -39.13 -48.43 -5.85
CA GLY A 31 -40.03 -47.41 -6.43
C GLY A 31 -39.81 -45.92 -6.12
N SER A 32 -39.12 -45.25 -7.07
CA SER A 32 -39.45 -43.94 -7.66
C SER A 32 -39.58 -42.66 -6.81
N GLN A 33 -38.62 -41.73 -6.93
CA GLN A 33 -38.82 -40.27 -7.18
C GLN A 33 -37.46 -39.55 -7.39
N PRO A 34 -37.40 -38.43 -8.16
CA PRO A 34 -36.15 -37.76 -8.58
C PRO A 34 -35.48 -36.98 -7.43
N PRO A 35 -34.16 -36.71 -7.49
CA PRO A 35 -33.42 -36.17 -6.34
C PRO A 35 -33.83 -34.72 -6.04
N SER A 36 -34.25 -34.51 -4.79
CA SER A 36 -34.56 -33.23 -4.19
C SER A 36 -33.30 -32.40 -3.90
N LYS A 37 -33.49 -31.08 -3.99
CA LYS A 37 -32.53 -30.01 -3.75
C LYS A 37 -31.71 -30.22 -2.47
N LEU A 38 -30.39 -30.41 -2.62
CA LEU A 38 -29.44 -30.26 -1.52
C LEU A 38 -29.38 -28.78 -1.11
N SER A 39 -29.59 -28.53 0.18
CA SER A 39 -29.76 -27.20 0.78
C SER A 39 -28.48 -26.37 0.79
N ARG A 40 -28.67 -25.06 0.59
CA ARG A 40 -27.69 -23.95 0.59
C ARG A 40 -26.90 -23.72 1.89
N SER A 41 -26.86 -24.65 2.84
CA SER A 41 -26.48 -24.38 4.23
C SER A 41 -25.11 -24.89 4.69
N SER A 42 -24.21 -25.33 3.79
CA SER A 42 -22.91 -25.90 4.19
C SER A 42 -21.65 -25.12 3.79
N LEU A 43 -21.77 -23.90 3.24
CA LEU A 43 -20.62 -23.08 2.80
C LEU A 43 -20.36 -21.81 3.63
N LEU A 44 -21.00 -21.67 4.80
CA LEU A 44 -20.81 -20.54 5.72
C LEU A 44 -20.11 -20.99 6.99
N ARG A 45 -18.78 -21.11 6.96
CA ARG A 45 -17.96 -21.01 8.17
C ARG A 45 -16.76 -20.10 7.85
N SER A 46 -16.62 -19.04 8.64
CA SER A 46 -15.58 -17.97 8.66
C SER A 46 -15.84 -16.61 7.98
N GLY A 47 -17.10 -16.18 7.90
CA GLY A 47 -17.44 -14.76 7.74
C GLY A 47 -18.63 -14.42 8.61
N SER A 48 -18.48 -13.53 9.61
CA SER A 48 -19.62 -13.00 10.34
C SER A 48 -20.57 -12.33 9.35
N ALA A 49 -21.80 -12.82 9.25
CA ALA A 49 -22.84 -12.14 8.48
C ALA A 49 -23.01 -10.71 9.03
N LEU A 50 -23.23 -9.73 8.16
CA LEU A 50 -23.59 -8.38 8.57
C LEU A 50 -24.84 -8.43 9.46
N THR A 51 -24.85 -7.64 10.54
CA THR A 51 -26.07 -7.49 11.35
C THR A 51 -27.14 -6.75 10.56
N SER A 52 -28.42 -7.04 10.83
CA SER A 52 -29.55 -6.34 10.20
C SER A 52 -29.45 -4.82 10.38
N GLU A 53 -28.96 -4.37 11.53
CA GLU A 53 -28.72 -2.95 11.83
C GLU A 53 -27.66 -2.31 10.94
N ALA A 54 -26.54 -3.00 10.68
CA ALA A 54 -25.48 -2.49 9.81
C ALA A 54 -25.97 -2.36 8.36
N ILE A 55 -26.74 -3.34 7.89
CA ILE A 55 -27.39 -3.31 6.57
C ILE A 55 -28.39 -2.14 6.49
N ALA A 56 -29.26 -2.00 7.49
CA ALA A 56 -30.25 -0.92 7.55
C ALA A 56 -29.60 0.48 7.53
N ARG A 57 -28.49 0.66 8.28
CA ARG A 57 -27.72 1.91 8.32
C ARG A 57 -27.11 2.25 6.95
N ALA A 58 -26.48 1.30 6.27
CA ALA A 58 -25.92 1.54 4.94
C ALA A 58 -26.99 1.80 3.87
N LEU A 59 -28.14 1.12 3.96
CA LEU A 59 -29.25 1.30 3.03
C LEU A 59 -30.17 2.49 3.37
N GLY A 60 -29.91 3.21 4.46
CA GLY A 60 -30.70 4.36 4.88
C GLY A 60 -32.16 4.03 5.26
N ARG A 61 -32.44 2.80 5.73
CA ARG A 61 -33.81 2.36 6.08
C ARG A 61 -33.99 2.27 7.61
N GLN A 62 -35.10 2.80 8.13
CA GLN A 62 -35.45 2.74 9.56
C GLN A 62 -36.35 1.55 9.96
N GLU A 63 -36.75 0.66 9.03
CA GLU A 63 -37.72 -0.40 9.33
C GLU A 63 -37.24 -1.81 8.92
N GLU A 64 -37.44 -2.77 9.82
CA GLU A 64 -37.04 -4.19 9.75
C GLU A 64 -37.89 -5.07 8.80
N ASN A 65 -38.78 -4.51 7.98
CA ASN A 65 -39.72 -5.33 7.22
C ASN A 65 -39.20 -5.75 5.84
N ASN A 66 -39.04 -7.07 5.66
CA ASN A 66 -38.74 -7.81 4.43
C ASN A 66 -37.42 -7.47 3.70
N LEU A 67 -36.30 -7.90 4.29
CA LEU A 67 -34.98 -7.98 3.64
C LEU A 67 -34.89 -9.04 2.51
N GLN A 68 -35.94 -9.83 2.26
CA GLN A 68 -35.90 -10.96 1.32
C GLN A 68 -36.54 -10.68 -0.05
N ASP A 69 -37.27 -9.58 -0.21
CA ASP A 69 -37.92 -9.25 -1.48
C ASP A 69 -37.50 -7.86 -1.96
N ARG A 70 -36.88 -7.84 -3.15
CA ARG A 70 -36.33 -6.71 -3.94
C ARG A 70 -34.84 -6.41 -3.69
N VAL A 71 -34.02 -7.13 -4.45
CA VAL A 71 -32.76 -6.59 -4.99
C VAL A 71 -33.09 -5.20 -5.55
N SER A 72 -32.54 -4.13 -4.99
CA SER A 72 -32.59 -2.85 -5.69
C SER A 72 -31.60 -2.95 -6.84
N GLU A 73 -32.11 -3.20 -8.04
CA GLU A 73 -31.37 -3.48 -9.29
C GLU A 73 -30.43 -2.36 -9.75
N ASN A 74 -30.17 -1.33 -8.94
CA ASN A 74 -29.41 -0.17 -9.38
C ASN A 74 -28.67 0.54 -8.23
N ARG A 75 -27.94 -0.21 -7.39
CA ARG A 75 -27.10 0.36 -6.31
C ARG A 75 -25.63 0.02 -6.49
N VAL A 76 -24.77 0.99 -6.19
CA VAL A 76 -23.31 0.85 -6.20
C VAL A 76 -22.73 1.20 -4.82
N ALA A 77 -22.05 0.26 -4.17
CA ALA A 77 -21.40 0.52 -2.89
C ALA A 77 -20.07 1.28 -3.08
N TYR A 78 -19.73 2.16 -2.15
CA TYR A 78 -18.42 2.81 -2.09
C TYR A 78 -18.00 3.00 -0.63
N GLN A 79 -16.70 3.10 -0.36
CA GLN A 79 -16.19 3.36 0.99
C GLN A 79 -16.08 4.87 1.26
N GLY A 80 -16.69 5.31 2.35
CA GLY A 80 -16.71 6.70 2.82
C GLY A 80 -18.10 7.32 2.91
N MET A 81 -18.15 8.54 3.42
CA MET A 81 -19.35 9.37 3.54
C MET A 81 -19.75 10.05 2.21
N PRO A 82 -21.02 10.48 2.06
CA PRO A 82 -21.45 11.32 0.94
C PRO A 82 -20.58 12.58 0.81
N GLY A 83 -20.13 12.88 -0.40
CA GLY A 83 -19.14 13.88 -0.76
C GLY A 83 -17.71 13.34 -0.94
N ALA A 84 -17.42 12.11 -0.50
CA ALA A 84 -16.09 11.52 -0.64
C ALA A 84 -15.68 11.30 -2.10
N PHE A 85 -14.36 11.25 -2.37
CA PHE A 85 -13.84 10.93 -3.70
C PHE A 85 -14.33 9.58 -4.22
N SER A 86 -14.50 8.59 -3.34
CA SER A 86 -15.08 7.28 -3.69
C SER A 86 -16.52 7.37 -4.19
N GLU A 87 -17.33 8.32 -3.71
CA GLU A 87 -18.69 8.53 -4.23
C GLU A 87 -18.65 9.07 -5.66
N GLN A 88 -17.77 10.04 -5.92
CA GLN A 88 -17.58 10.60 -7.25
C GLN A 88 -17.10 9.52 -8.23
N ALA A 89 -16.17 8.65 -7.81
CA ALA A 89 -15.72 7.50 -8.58
C ALA A 89 -16.87 6.54 -8.88
N ALA A 90 -17.73 6.28 -7.88
CA ALA A 90 -18.88 5.41 -8.03
C ALA A 90 -19.91 5.98 -9.02
N ARG A 91 -20.17 7.29 -8.96
CA ARG A 91 -21.07 7.99 -9.91
C ARG A 91 -20.49 8.02 -11.32
N GLN A 92 -19.17 8.16 -11.47
CA GLN A 92 -18.51 8.10 -12.79
C GLN A 92 -18.55 6.68 -13.37
N ALA A 93 -18.28 5.66 -12.55
CA ALA A 93 -18.25 4.26 -12.97
C ALA A 93 -19.65 3.71 -13.27
N CYS A 94 -20.66 4.13 -12.50
CA CYS A 94 -22.03 3.65 -12.59
C CYS A 94 -23.01 4.84 -12.55
N PRO A 95 -23.14 5.63 -13.64
CA PRO A 95 -23.94 6.87 -13.65
C PRO A 95 -25.41 6.67 -13.33
N ASP A 96 -25.96 5.52 -13.74
CA ASP A 96 -27.37 5.20 -13.54
C ASP A 96 -27.66 4.66 -12.13
N SER A 97 -26.64 4.30 -11.33
CA SER A 97 -26.80 3.64 -10.04
C SER A 97 -26.81 4.60 -8.85
N GLU A 98 -27.63 4.28 -7.85
CA GLU A 98 -27.68 4.99 -6.58
C GLU A 98 -26.45 4.61 -5.71
N PRO A 99 -25.57 5.57 -5.38
CA PRO A 99 -24.39 5.28 -4.59
C PRO A 99 -24.75 5.04 -3.12
N THR A 100 -24.24 3.95 -2.56
CA THR A 100 -24.52 3.48 -1.20
C THR A 100 -23.25 3.59 -0.36
N PRO A 101 -23.20 4.49 0.65
CA PRO A 101 -22.03 4.69 1.48
C PRO A 101 -21.77 3.48 2.38
N CYS A 102 -20.51 3.11 2.52
CA CYS A 102 -20.03 2.06 3.41
C CYS A 102 -18.98 2.63 4.36
N GLU A 103 -19.09 2.31 5.64
CA GLU A 103 -18.15 2.80 6.67
C GLU A 103 -16.71 2.34 6.41
N HIS A 104 -16.55 1.09 5.97
CA HIS A 104 -15.26 0.49 5.64
C HIS A 104 -15.34 -0.36 4.37
N ALA A 105 -14.19 -0.61 3.74
CA ALA A 105 -14.14 -1.31 2.45
C ALA A 105 -14.76 -2.71 2.52
N GLU A 106 -14.53 -3.45 3.61
CA GLU A 106 -15.10 -4.81 3.78
C GLU A 106 -16.63 -4.81 3.72
N MET A 107 -17.30 -3.75 4.20
CA MET A 107 -18.76 -3.66 4.14
C MET A 107 -19.23 -3.63 2.68
N ALA A 108 -18.54 -2.92 1.79
CA ALA A 108 -18.86 -2.92 0.36
C ALA A 108 -18.74 -4.33 -0.26
N PHE A 109 -17.70 -5.10 0.11
CA PHE A 109 -17.57 -6.51 -0.29
C PHE A 109 -18.71 -7.38 0.24
N GLN A 110 -19.12 -7.18 1.50
CA GLN A 110 -20.20 -7.92 2.13
C GLN A 110 -21.56 -7.61 1.49
N LEU A 111 -21.90 -6.33 1.28
CA LEU A 111 -23.14 -5.92 0.60
C LEU A 111 -23.21 -6.51 -0.82
N LEU A 112 -22.10 -6.50 -1.55
CA LEU A 112 -22.01 -7.06 -2.90
C LEU A 112 -22.19 -8.59 -2.88
N THR A 113 -21.61 -9.28 -1.91
CA THR A 113 -21.77 -10.75 -1.73
C THR A 113 -23.19 -11.13 -1.32
N GLN A 114 -23.88 -10.28 -0.56
CA GLN A 114 -25.25 -10.48 -0.07
C GLN A 114 -26.34 -10.02 -1.04
N TRP A 115 -25.99 -9.62 -2.27
CA TRP A 115 -26.96 -9.17 -3.29
C TRP A 115 -27.71 -7.87 -2.92
N LEU A 116 -27.17 -7.07 -2.00
CA LEU A 116 -27.75 -5.79 -1.57
C LEU A 116 -27.34 -4.63 -2.49
N VAL A 117 -26.23 -4.79 -3.21
CA VAL A 117 -25.75 -3.87 -4.25
C VAL A 117 -25.34 -4.67 -5.48
N GLU A 118 -25.32 -4.04 -6.67
CA GLU A 118 -24.89 -4.69 -7.91
C GLU A 118 -23.38 -4.58 -8.13
N ARG A 119 -22.82 -3.42 -7.78
CA ARG A 119 -21.40 -3.11 -7.94
C ARG A 119 -20.82 -2.53 -6.66
N ALA A 120 -19.50 -2.58 -6.53
CA ALA A 120 -18.78 -1.82 -5.52
C ALA A 120 -17.59 -1.11 -6.17
N VAL A 121 -17.35 0.16 -5.81
CA VAL A 121 -16.24 0.96 -6.31
C VAL A 121 -15.31 1.30 -5.16
N LEU A 122 -14.05 0.86 -5.27
CA LEU A 122 -13.06 0.99 -4.20
C LEU A 122 -11.72 1.47 -4.75
N PRO A 123 -11.02 2.37 -4.03
CA PRO A 123 -9.71 2.85 -4.44
C PRO A 123 -8.67 1.72 -4.24
N ILE A 124 -7.82 1.48 -5.24
CA ILE A 124 -6.78 0.43 -5.17
C ILE A 124 -5.36 0.99 -5.22
N GLU A 125 -5.15 2.16 -5.80
CA GLU A 125 -3.83 2.77 -5.97
C GLU A 125 -3.95 4.28 -6.06
N ASN A 126 -3.05 5.01 -5.41
CA ASN A 126 -2.95 6.47 -5.51
C ASN A 126 -1.54 6.87 -5.96
N ALA A 127 -1.42 7.91 -6.79
CA ALA A 127 -0.15 8.39 -7.32
C ALA A 127 0.84 8.79 -6.21
N GLN A 128 0.37 9.43 -5.14
CA GLN A 128 1.19 9.88 -4.00
C GLN A 128 1.33 8.83 -2.89
N GLY A 129 0.25 8.11 -2.57
CA GLY A 129 0.18 7.14 -1.47
C GLY A 129 0.49 5.69 -1.86
N GLY A 130 0.46 5.38 -3.16
CA GLY A 130 0.64 4.04 -3.73
C GLY A 130 -0.52 3.10 -3.49
N SER A 131 -0.20 1.80 -3.49
CA SER A 131 -1.18 0.73 -3.37
C SER A 131 -1.96 0.79 -2.06
N ILE A 132 -3.27 0.60 -2.15
CA ILE A 132 -4.18 0.55 -1.01
C ILE A 132 -4.35 -0.92 -0.60
N HIS A 133 -3.40 -1.36 0.20
CA HIS A 133 -3.20 -2.75 0.61
C HIS A 133 -4.45 -3.43 1.20
N ALA A 134 -5.29 -2.70 1.94
CA ALA A 134 -6.51 -3.25 2.53
C ALA A 134 -7.47 -3.83 1.46
N VAL A 135 -7.56 -3.21 0.28
CA VAL A 135 -8.43 -3.68 -0.81
C VAL A 135 -7.87 -4.95 -1.46
N TYR A 136 -6.54 -5.05 -1.60
CA TYR A 136 -5.89 -6.27 -2.07
C TYR A 136 -6.10 -7.47 -1.14
N ASP A 137 -6.10 -7.24 0.17
CA ASP A 137 -6.36 -8.28 1.16
C ASP A 137 -7.82 -8.76 1.09
N LEU A 138 -8.77 -7.84 0.90
CA LEU A 138 -10.18 -8.18 0.72
C LEU A 138 -10.43 -8.93 -0.59
N LEU A 139 -9.74 -8.56 -1.67
CA LEU A 139 -9.77 -9.31 -2.94
C LEU A 139 -9.31 -10.76 -2.76
N MET A 140 -8.37 -11.02 -1.87
CA MET A 140 -7.93 -12.38 -1.54
C MET A 140 -8.97 -13.16 -0.73
N ARG A 141 -9.66 -12.49 0.20
CA ARG A 141 -10.66 -13.11 1.09
C ARG A 141 -12.00 -13.38 0.41
N TYR A 142 -12.45 -12.48 -0.46
CA TYR A 142 -13.76 -12.56 -1.12
C TYR A 142 -13.62 -13.03 -2.57
N ARG A 143 -14.54 -13.88 -3.02
CA ARG A 143 -14.63 -14.34 -4.42
C ARG A 143 -15.43 -13.36 -5.27
N LEU A 144 -14.89 -12.15 -5.42
CA LEU A 144 -15.41 -11.11 -6.31
C LEU A 144 -14.42 -10.87 -7.45
N HIS A 145 -14.92 -10.22 -8.51
CA HIS A 145 -14.15 -9.97 -9.72
C HIS A 145 -14.07 -8.48 -10.02
N ILE A 146 -12.89 -8.04 -10.48
CA ILE A 146 -12.71 -6.70 -11.05
C ILE A 146 -13.29 -6.70 -12.47
N VAL A 147 -14.21 -5.78 -12.72
CA VAL A 147 -14.96 -5.65 -13.98
C VAL A 147 -14.82 -4.28 -14.65
N GLY A 148 -14.12 -3.36 -13.99
CA GLY A 148 -13.84 -2.02 -14.49
C GLY A 148 -12.80 -1.31 -13.65
N GLU A 149 -12.29 -0.20 -14.16
CA GLU A 149 -11.46 0.74 -13.42
C GLU A 149 -11.87 2.18 -13.77
N VAL A 150 -11.62 3.10 -12.84
CA VAL A 150 -11.84 4.55 -13.03
C VAL A 150 -10.71 5.31 -12.37
N SER A 151 -10.16 6.31 -13.05
CA SER A 151 -9.15 7.21 -12.51
C SER A 151 -9.75 8.56 -12.18
N MET A 152 -9.42 9.10 -11.01
CA MET A 152 -9.88 10.40 -10.55
C MET A 152 -8.70 11.29 -10.16
N ASP A 153 -8.80 12.57 -10.52
CA ASP A 153 -7.93 13.61 -9.99
C ASP A 153 -8.42 14.04 -8.59
N VAL A 154 -7.53 13.99 -7.61
CA VAL A 154 -7.81 14.27 -6.20
C VAL A 154 -7.32 15.66 -5.87
N GLN A 155 -8.25 16.60 -5.86
CA GLN A 155 -8.00 17.99 -5.52
C GLN A 155 -8.58 18.29 -4.13
N HIS A 156 -7.70 18.68 -3.21
CA HIS A 156 -8.07 19.03 -1.85
C HIS A 156 -8.41 20.53 -1.77
N CYS A 157 -9.52 20.85 -1.12
CA CYS A 157 -9.95 22.22 -0.82
C CYS A 157 -9.98 22.43 0.69
N LEU A 158 -9.58 23.63 1.13
CA LEU A 158 -9.83 24.10 2.49
C LEU A 158 -11.22 24.74 2.51
N ALA A 159 -12.14 24.20 3.30
CA ALA A 159 -13.52 24.69 3.40
C ALA A 159 -13.89 25.01 4.85
N ALA A 160 -14.55 26.14 5.08
CA ALA A 160 -15.02 26.58 6.39
C ALA A 160 -16.48 27.03 6.31
N ARG A 161 -17.08 27.38 7.45
CA ARG A 161 -18.45 27.91 7.43
C ARG A 161 -18.52 29.26 6.68
N PRO A 162 -19.66 29.58 6.03
CA PRO A 162 -19.83 30.86 5.36
C PRO A 162 -19.48 32.05 6.25
N GLY A 163 -18.64 32.94 5.75
CA GLY A 163 -18.16 34.14 6.44
C GLY A 163 -17.03 33.92 7.47
N VAL A 164 -16.52 32.70 7.63
CA VAL A 164 -15.27 32.45 8.38
C VAL A 164 -14.10 32.85 7.50
N ARG A 165 -13.19 33.68 8.00
CA ARG A 165 -11.98 34.05 7.28
C ARG A 165 -10.85 33.10 7.66
N ARG A 166 -9.84 33.00 6.80
CA ARG A 166 -8.66 32.16 7.06
C ARG A 166 -8.02 32.46 8.41
N GLU A 167 -7.92 33.71 8.82
CA GLU A 167 -7.35 34.12 10.12
C GLU A 167 -8.12 33.62 11.35
N ASP A 168 -9.40 33.27 11.21
CA ASP A 168 -10.25 32.83 12.32
C ASP A 168 -10.06 31.32 12.62
N VAL A 169 -9.46 30.57 11.69
CA VAL A 169 -9.30 29.12 11.78
C VAL A 169 -8.08 28.76 12.64
N LYS A 170 -8.33 27.93 13.65
CA LYS A 170 -7.33 27.41 14.59
C LYS A 170 -7.13 25.92 14.46
N ARG A 171 -8.10 25.20 13.87
CA ARG A 171 -8.06 23.75 13.69
C ARG A 171 -8.43 23.37 12.27
N VAL A 172 -7.75 22.37 11.72
CA VAL A 172 -8.03 21.82 10.40
C VAL A 172 -8.31 20.32 10.53
N MET A 173 -9.51 19.93 10.10
CA MET A 173 -10.01 18.56 10.21
C MET A 173 -9.94 17.84 8.87
N SER A 174 -9.44 16.60 8.81
CA SER A 174 -9.55 15.74 7.62
C SER A 174 -9.12 14.30 7.89
N HIS A 175 -9.21 13.45 6.85
CA HIS A 175 -8.61 12.12 6.89
C HIS A 175 -7.07 12.22 7.06
N PRO A 176 -6.40 11.33 7.82
CA PRO A 176 -4.96 11.37 8.03
C PRO A 176 -4.14 11.48 6.73
N ASN A 177 -4.51 10.71 5.70
CA ASN A 177 -3.81 10.80 4.41
C ASN A 177 -3.98 12.18 3.75
N ALA A 178 -5.15 12.81 3.85
CA ALA A 178 -5.38 14.12 3.26
C ALA A 178 -4.61 15.23 4.01
N LEU A 179 -4.53 15.15 5.35
CA LEU A 179 -3.68 16.03 6.16
C LEU A 179 -2.21 15.89 5.78
N ALA A 180 -1.73 14.66 5.59
CA ALA A 180 -0.35 14.40 5.16
C ALA A 180 -0.07 14.90 3.74
N GLN A 181 -1.03 14.78 2.82
CA GLN A 181 -0.91 15.28 1.45
C GLN A 181 -0.97 16.80 1.33
N CYS A 182 -1.40 17.50 2.38
CA CYS A 182 -1.43 18.97 2.44
C CYS A 182 -0.47 19.50 3.51
N SER A 183 0.55 18.71 3.86
CA SER A 183 1.40 19.00 5.01
C SER A 183 2.21 20.28 4.79
N SER A 184 2.68 20.55 3.57
CA SER A 184 3.47 21.74 3.26
C SER A 184 2.62 23.00 3.40
N TYR A 185 1.38 22.93 2.90
CA TYR A 185 0.38 23.98 3.07
C TYR A 185 0.08 24.26 4.55
N LEU A 186 -0.14 23.21 5.34
CA LEU A 186 -0.42 23.34 6.78
C LEU A 186 0.79 23.81 7.60
N HIS A 187 2.02 23.46 7.21
CA HIS A 187 3.24 23.95 7.87
C HIS A 187 3.45 25.45 7.69
N SER A 188 2.97 26.03 6.58
CA SER A 188 3.00 27.48 6.37
C SER A 188 2.09 28.26 7.34
N TRP A 189 1.30 27.57 8.16
CA TRP A 189 0.32 28.16 9.06
C TRP A 189 0.66 27.89 10.53
N PRO A 190 1.31 28.85 11.22
CA PRO A 190 1.73 28.68 12.61
C PRO A 190 0.52 28.51 13.53
N GLY A 191 0.56 27.47 14.39
CA GLY A 191 -0.42 27.26 15.45
C GLY A 191 -1.73 26.58 15.03
N VAL A 192 -1.87 26.15 13.77
CA VAL A 192 -3.05 25.38 13.34
C VAL A 192 -2.96 23.93 13.85
N VAL A 193 -3.99 23.48 14.57
CA VAL A 193 -4.08 22.10 15.07
C VAL A 193 -4.65 21.21 13.97
N ARG A 194 -4.02 20.07 13.71
CA ARG A 194 -4.50 19.08 12.75
C ARG A 194 -5.34 18.05 13.50
N GLU A 195 -6.58 17.86 13.08
CA GLU A 195 -7.52 16.96 13.74
C GLU A 195 -7.98 15.87 12.77
N THR A 196 -7.87 14.61 13.17
CA THR A 196 -8.19 13.49 12.29
C THR A 196 -9.69 13.21 12.29
N ALA A 197 -10.25 13.04 11.10
CA ALA A 197 -11.61 12.54 10.86
C ALA A 197 -11.56 11.17 10.17
N SER A 198 -12.68 10.43 10.21
CA SER A 198 -12.81 9.11 9.59
C SER A 198 -12.64 9.13 8.07
N ASP A 199 -13.07 10.21 7.41
CA ASP A 199 -12.77 10.51 6.01
C ASP A 199 -12.85 12.03 5.75
N THR A 200 -12.50 12.46 4.55
CA THR A 200 -12.47 13.88 4.16
C THR A 200 -13.86 14.54 4.17
N ALA A 201 -14.91 13.79 3.82
CA ALA A 201 -16.28 14.30 3.78
C ALA A 201 -16.90 14.35 5.19
N ALA A 202 -16.53 13.44 6.07
CA ALA A 202 -16.86 13.44 7.49
C ALA A 202 -16.31 14.69 8.18
N ALA A 203 -15.10 15.14 7.83
CA ALA A 203 -14.56 16.40 8.32
C ALA A 203 -15.40 17.60 7.88
N ALA A 204 -15.77 17.69 6.59
CA ALA A 204 -16.65 18.75 6.10
C ALA A 204 -18.01 18.75 6.81
N LYS A 205 -18.62 17.57 6.95
CA LYS A 205 -19.88 17.40 7.68
C LYS A 205 -19.76 17.84 9.15
N ALA A 206 -18.67 17.48 9.83
CA ALA A 206 -18.43 17.84 11.23
C ALA A 206 -18.34 19.37 11.40
N VAL A 207 -17.55 20.04 10.58
CA VAL A 207 -17.42 21.51 10.61
C VAL A 207 -18.76 22.20 10.37
N ALA A 208 -19.56 21.69 9.43
CA ALA A 208 -20.88 22.23 9.13
C ALA A 208 -21.90 22.00 10.28
N GLN A 209 -22.06 20.75 10.72
CA GLN A 209 -23.10 20.36 11.67
C GLN A 209 -22.84 20.84 13.10
N GLN A 210 -21.58 20.84 13.53
CA GLN A 210 -21.22 21.33 14.87
C GLN A 210 -21.14 22.86 14.92
N GLY A 211 -21.27 23.54 13.79
CA GLY A 211 -21.26 25.00 13.74
C GLY A 211 -19.91 25.62 14.06
N LEU A 212 -18.81 24.87 13.92
CA LEU A 212 -17.46 25.32 14.29
C LEU A 212 -17.04 26.51 13.44
N ARG A 213 -16.70 27.63 14.10
CA ARG A 213 -16.24 28.86 13.45
C ARG A 213 -14.73 29.04 13.50
N ASP A 214 -14.06 28.28 14.35
CA ASP A 214 -12.62 28.23 14.51
C ASP A 214 -11.99 26.98 13.86
N SER A 215 -12.78 26.22 13.10
CA SER A 215 -12.33 25.03 12.38
C SER A 215 -12.60 25.14 10.88
N ALA A 216 -11.70 24.57 10.08
CA ALA A 216 -11.89 24.30 8.67
C ALA A 216 -11.74 22.79 8.39
N ALA A 217 -12.27 22.33 7.27
CA ALA A 217 -12.12 20.97 6.78
C ALA A 217 -11.27 20.95 5.51
N ILE A 218 -10.38 19.97 5.39
CA ILE A 218 -9.82 19.60 4.07
C ILE A 218 -10.72 18.54 3.46
N ALA A 219 -11.35 18.87 2.33
CA ALA A 219 -12.30 17.99 1.68
C ALA A 219 -12.32 18.20 0.16
N SER A 220 -13.07 17.34 -0.53
CA SER A 220 -13.40 17.56 -1.94
C SER A 220 -14.32 18.77 -2.07
N GLU A 221 -14.26 19.47 -3.20
CA GLU A 221 -15.21 20.56 -3.49
C GLU A 221 -16.68 20.10 -3.42
N PRO A 222 -17.08 18.95 -4.00
CA PRO A 222 -18.45 18.46 -3.86
C PRO A 222 -18.88 18.24 -2.41
N ALA A 223 -17.99 17.80 -1.52
CA ALA A 223 -18.31 17.69 -0.10
C ALA A 223 -18.54 19.07 0.54
N ALA A 224 -17.67 20.05 0.25
CA ALA A 224 -17.83 21.42 0.75
C ALA A 224 -19.18 22.02 0.34
N GLN A 225 -19.55 21.88 -0.94
CA GLN A 225 -20.84 22.35 -1.48
C GLN A 225 -22.03 21.62 -0.84
N MET A 226 -21.96 20.27 -0.74
CA MET A 226 -23.03 19.44 -0.17
C MET A 226 -23.35 19.81 1.28
N TYR A 227 -22.34 20.16 2.07
CA TYR A 227 -22.51 20.53 3.48
C TYR A 227 -22.63 22.04 3.70
N GLY A 228 -22.75 22.85 2.63
CA GLY A 228 -22.94 24.31 2.73
C GLY A 228 -21.74 25.07 3.29
N LEU A 229 -20.53 24.56 3.07
CA LEU A 229 -19.28 25.22 3.43
C LEU A 229 -18.78 26.12 2.30
N GLU A 230 -18.10 27.19 2.66
CA GLU A 230 -17.40 28.10 1.75
C GLU A 230 -15.96 27.64 1.57
N ILE A 231 -15.51 27.55 0.32
CA ILE A 231 -14.13 27.17 -0.01
C ILE A 231 -13.23 28.39 0.17
N LEU A 232 -12.31 28.30 1.11
CA LEU A 232 -11.31 29.34 1.38
C LEU A 232 -10.15 29.28 0.39
N ASP A 233 -9.63 28.07 0.15
CA ASP A 233 -8.48 27.83 -0.70
C ASP A 233 -8.68 26.52 -1.48
N ARG A 234 -8.24 26.50 -2.75
CA ARG A 234 -8.35 25.35 -3.67
C ARG A 234 -6.98 24.79 -3.98
N ASN A 235 -6.91 23.50 -4.30
CA ASN A 235 -5.69 22.83 -4.72
C ASN A 235 -4.55 22.95 -3.69
N ILE A 236 -4.88 22.72 -2.40
CA ILE A 236 -3.92 22.89 -1.29
C ILE A 236 -2.98 21.70 -1.10
N GLN A 237 -3.12 20.65 -1.90
CA GLN A 237 -2.25 19.48 -1.86
C GLN A 237 -0.81 19.80 -2.29
N ASP A 238 0.15 19.11 -1.70
CA ASP A 238 1.58 19.32 -1.89
C ASP A 238 2.05 19.02 -3.33
N THR A 239 1.36 18.11 -4.05
CA THR A 239 1.61 17.81 -5.47
C THR A 239 0.34 17.97 -6.31
N SER A 240 0.42 18.72 -7.40
CA SER A 240 -0.70 19.03 -8.29
C SER A 240 -1.25 17.82 -9.06
N SER A 241 -0.43 16.80 -9.30
CA SER A 241 -0.83 15.58 -10.02
C SER A 241 -1.10 14.42 -9.04
N ASN A 242 -2.30 14.39 -8.45
CA ASN A 242 -2.70 13.40 -7.45
C ASN A 242 -3.83 12.51 -7.98
N ILE A 243 -3.48 11.41 -8.63
CA ILE A 243 -4.48 10.57 -9.29
C ILE A 243 -4.72 9.31 -8.47
N THR A 244 -5.99 9.02 -8.20
CA THR A 244 -6.42 7.77 -7.57
C THR A 244 -7.11 6.88 -8.58
N ARG A 245 -6.64 5.64 -8.68
CA ARG A 245 -7.26 4.58 -9.45
C ARG A 245 -8.19 3.77 -8.56
N PHE A 246 -9.44 3.68 -9.00
CA PHE A 246 -10.50 2.90 -8.42
C PHE A 246 -10.77 1.67 -9.28
N ILE A 247 -11.19 0.59 -8.64
CA ILE A 247 -11.68 -0.63 -9.29
C ILE A 247 -13.17 -0.75 -9.09
N VAL A 248 -13.85 -1.30 -10.10
CA VAL A 248 -15.25 -1.70 -10.05
C VAL A 248 -15.31 -3.19 -9.83
N LEU A 249 -16.03 -3.62 -8.79
CA LEU A 249 -16.20 -5.00 -8.39
C LEU A 249 -17.60 -5.50 -8.73
N ALA A 250 -17.69 -6.79 -9.06
CA ALA A 250 -18.94 -7.52 -9.20
C ALA A 250 -18.80 -8.96 -8.71
N ARG A 251 -19.96 -9.61 -8.53
CA ARG A 251 -20.05 -11.04 -8.19
C ARG A 251 -19.62 -11.93 -9.34
N ASP A 252 -20.00 -11.58 -10.56
CA ASP A 252 -19.71 -12.35 -11.76
C ASP A 252 -18.53 -11.75 -12.51
N ALA A 253 -17.65 -12.62 -13.00
CA ALA A 253 -16.57 -12.22 -13.87
C ALA A 253 -17.12 -11.66 -15.18
N MET A 254 -16.52 -10.57 -15.65
CA MET A 254 -16.82 -10.04 -16.97
C MET A 254 -16.09 -10.88 -18.02
N THR A 255 -16.80 -11.30 -19.06
CA THR A 255 -16.20 -11.95 -20.24
C THR A 255 -16.39 -11.02 -21.43
N PRO A 256 -15.31 -10.43 -21.98
CA PRO A 256 -15.39 -9.61 -23.17
C PRO A 256 -16.01 -10.39 -24.32
N ALA A 257 -17.00 -9.79 -24.99
CA ALA A 257 -17.54 -10.34 -26.22
C ALA A 257 -16.43 -10.40 -27.29
N PRO A 258 -16.43 -11.38 -28.20
CA PRO A 258 -15.44 -11.45 -29.28
C PRO A 258 -15.41 -10.19 -30.18
N THR A 259 -16.49 -9.43 -30.21
CA THR A 259 -16.64 -8.18 -30.97
C THR A 259 -16.21 -6.93 -30.19
N ASP A 260 -15.83 -7.06 -28.92
CA ASP A 260 -15.42 -5.93 -28.10
C ASP A 260 -14.00 -5.48 -28.47
N THR A 261 -13.91 -4.30 -29.10
CA THR A 261 -12.66 -3.75 -29.62
C THR A 261 -11.92 -2.88 -28.61
N ARG A 262 -12.48 -2.68 -27.40
CA ARG A 262 -11.81 -1.93 -26.34
C ARG A 262 -10.53 -2.62 -25.91
N ARG A 263 -9.60 -1.85 -25.36
CA ARG A 263 -8.42 -2.42 -24.74
C ARG A 263 -8.77 -2.98 -23.38
N PHE A 264 -8.24 -4.18 -23.08
CA PHE A 264 -8.48 -4.87 -21.83
C PHE A 264 -7.22 -4.99 -20.99
N LYS A 265 -7.44 -4.99 -19.68
CA LYS A 265 -6.46 -5.28 -18.65
C LYS A 265 -6.95 -6.49 -17.88
N THR A 266 -6.02 -7.36 -17.50
CA THR A 266 -6.28 -8.48 -16.59
C THR A 266 -5.39 -8.35 -15.37
N SER A 267 -6.01 -8.44 -14.19
CA SER A 267 -5.32 -8.46 -12.89
C SER A 267 -5.23 -9.88 -12.37
N ILE A 268 -4.05 -10.27 -11.91
CA ILE A 268 -3.79 -11.56 -11.28
C ILE A 268 -3.00 -11.40 -10.00
N VAL A 269 -3.05 -12.44 -9.17
CA VAL A 269 -2.18 -12.62 -8.02
C VAL A 269 -1.61 -14.03 -8.06
N PHE A 270 -0.32 -14.18 -7.80
CA PHE A 270 0.33 -15.49 -7.73
C PHE A 270 1.42 -15.52 -6.66
N SER A 271 1.82 -16.73 -6.27
CA SER A 271 3.00 -16.96 -5.42
C SER A 271 4.05 -17.75 -6.19
N LEU A 272 5.28 -17.74 -5.69
CA LEU A 272 6.38 -18.53 -6.25
C LEU A 272 6.87 -19.56 -5.21
N PRO A 273 7.44 -20.70 -5.64
CA PRO A 273 8.00 -21.70 -4.73
C PRO A 273 9.12 -21.14 -3.84
N GLY A 274 9.08 -21.38 -2.53
CA GLY A 274 10.00 -20.73 -1.58
C GLY A 274 11.49 -21.08 -1.70
N ASP A 275 11.86 -22.29 -2.15
CA ASP A 275 13.09 -22.88 -1.62
C ASP A 275 14.05 -23.60 -2.58
N GLU A 276 13.85 -23.61 -3.91
CA GLU A 276 14.63 -24.56 -4.75
C GLU A 276 15.40 -24.00 -5.97
N GLU A 277 15.10 -22.82 -6.51
CA GLU A 277 15.80 -22.34 -7.72
C GLU A 277 15.94 -20.81 -7.81
N SER A 278 17.08 -20.35 -8.31
CA SER A 278 17.30 -18.94 -8.66
C SER A 278 16.48 -18.53 -9.90
N GLY A 279 16.05 -17.27 -9.94
CA GLY A 279 15.41 -16.65 -11.10
C GLY A 279 13.94 -17.03 -11.30
N GLN A 280 13.24 -17.53 -10.28
CA GLN A 280 11.83 -17.94 -10.41
C GLN A 280 10.91 -16.81 -10.87
N LEU A 281 11.08 -15.60 -10.33
CA LEU A 281 10.29 -14.46 -10.78
C LEU A 281 10.53 -14.20 -12.26
N PHE A 282 11.79 -14.25 -12.72
CA PHE A 282 12.11 -14.12 -14.13
C PHE A 282 11.44 -15.19 -15.00
N LYS A 283 11.44 -16.46 -14.56
CA LYS A 283 10.72 -17.56 -15.24
C LYS A 283 9.21 -17.31 -15.29
N ALA A 284 8.62 -16.86 -14.19
CA ALA A 284 7.19 -16.53 -14.13
C ALA A 284 6.83 -15.37 -15.06
N LEU A 285 7.65 -14.33 -15.14
CA LEU A 285 7.40 -13.18 -16.03
C LEU A 285 7.68 -13.50 -17.51
N SER A 286 8.49 -14.53 -17.80
CA SER A 286 8.79 -14.94 -19.18
C SER A 286 7.54 -15.42 -19.92
N VAL A 287 6.53 -15.93 -19.21
CA VAL A 287 5.28 -16.41 -19.82
C VAL A 287 4.54 -15.31 -20.58
N PHE A 288 4.63 -14.07 -20.09
CA PHE A 288 4.05 -12.87 -20.71
C PHE A 288 4.98 -12.31 -21.78
N ALA A 289 6.25 -12.15 -21.45
CA ALA A 289 7.22 -11.51 -22.34
C ALA A 289 7.45 -12.30 -23.64
N LEU A 290 7.51 -13.63 -23.58
CA LEU A 290 7.67 -14.49 -24.78
C LEU A 290 6.41 -14.52 -25.67
N ARG A 291 5.34 -13.82 -25.25
CA ARG A 291 4.06 -13.73 -25.95
C ARG A 291 3.67 -12.27 -26.25
N ASP A 292 4.63 -11.34 -26.12
CA ASP A 292 4.43 -9.90 -26.34
C ASP A 292 3.29 -9.30 -25.50
N ILE A 293 3.02 -9.86 -24.32
CA ILE A 293 2.04 -9.33 -23.38
C ILE A 293 2.72 -8.29 -22.50
N ASP A 294 2.22 -7.05 -22.55
CA ASP A 294 2.74 -5.95 -21.72
C ASP A 294 2.21 -6.06 -20.28
N MET A 295 3.09 -5.84 -19.31
CA MET A 295 2.73 -5.78 -17.89
C MET A 295 2.69 -4.32 -17.46
N THR A 296 1.56 -3.89 -16.92
CA THR A 296 1.32 -2.49 -16.55
C THR A 296 1.52 -2.22 -15.07
N LYS A 297 1.61 -3.24 -14.21
CA LYS A 297 1.91 -3.11 -12.77
C LYS A 297 2.48 -4.43 -12.25
N ILE A 298 3.45 -4.35 -11.34
CA ILE A 298 3.89 -5.50 -10.55
C ILE A 298 4.28 -5.07 -9.14
N GLU A 299 3.80 -5.82 -8.15
CA GLU A 299 4.07 -5.54 -6.75
C GLU A 299 4.21 -6.83 -5.95
N SER A 300 5.30 -6.95 -5.20
CA SER A 300 5.50 -8.03 -4.23
C SER A 300 5.00 -7.59 -2.85
N ARG A 301 4.03 -8.32 -2.28
CA ARG A 301 3.49 -8.08 -0.93
C ARG A 301 3.75 -9.25 0.02
N PRO A 302 4.24 -9.02 1.25
CA PRO A 302 4.41 -10.08 2.23
C PRO A 302 3.09 -10.82 2.52
N GLN A 303 3.15 -12.15 2.59
CA GLN A 303 2.00 -13.00 2.85
C GLN A 303 1.64 -12.96 4.35
N LYS A 304 0.46 -12.46 4.70
CA LYS A 304 0.05 -12.24 6.10
C LYS A 304 -0.08 -13.52 6.94
N SER A 305 -0.49 -14.63 6.33
CA SER A 305 -0.75 -15.91 7.02
C SER A 305 0.54 -16.70 7.31
N GLN A 306 1.56 -16.52 6.48
CA GLN A 306 2.89 -17.10 6.65
C GLN A 306 3.91 -16.08 6.14
N PRO A 307 4.20 -15.03 6.93
CA PRO A 307 5.17 -14.04 6.49
C PRO A 307 6.54 -14.69 6.39
N ILE A 308 6.92 -15.53 7.35
CA ILE A 308 8.28 -16.09 7.43
C ILE A 308 8.40 -17.38 6.61
N ALA A 309 9.38 -17.44 5.71
CA ALA A 309 9.80 -18.69 5.08
C ALA A 309 10.20 -19.69 6.18
N SER A 310 9.79 -20.96 6.06
CA SER A 310 9.99 -21.95 7.13
C SER A 310 11.44 -21.98 7.63
N ALA A 311 11.68 -22.32 8.89
CA ALA A 311 13.04 -22.44 9.45
C ALA A 311 13.92 -23.49 8.73
N GLN A 312 13.36 -24.24 7.76
CA GLN A 312 14.04 -25.18 6.89
C GLN A 312 14.41 -24.58 5.52
N SER A 313 14.02 -23.33 5.24
CA SER A 313 14.50 -22.59 4.06
C SER A 313 15.98 -22.27 4.24
N ASN A 314 16.81 -22.83 3.37
CA ASN A 314 18.26 -22.61 3.37
C ASN A 314 18.67 -21.17 3.01
N LEU A 315 17.71 -20.27 2.72
CA LEU A 315 17.94 -18.85 2.49
C LEU A 315 17.89 -18.09 3.82
N LEU A 316 19.00 -18.18 4.56
CA LEU A 316 19.30 -17.37 5.74
C LEU A 316 19.06 -15.86 5.46
N GLY A 317 17.87 -15.35 5.76
CA GLY A 317 17.54 -13.92 5.74
C GLY A 317 16.33 -13.50 4.89
N GLN A 318 15.68 -14.40 4.13
CA GLN A 318 14.35 -14.11 3.56
C GLN A 318 13.27 -14.33 4.63
N ARG A 319 12.83 -13.24 5.27
CA ARG A 319 11.74 -13.26 6.27
C ARG A 319 10.34 -13.12 5.69
N PHE A 320 10.22 -12.88 4.37
CA PHE A 320 8.93 -12.65 3.72
C PHE A 320 8.71 -13.62 2.55
N GLN A 321 7.66 -14.44 2.62
CA GLN A 321 7.03 -15.02 1.44
C GLN A 321 6.18 -13.95 0.78
N TYR A 322 6.27 -13.80 -0.55
CA TYR A 322 5.60 -12.74 -1.29
C TYR A 322 4.48 -13.28 -2.18
N LEU A 323 3.35 -12.57 -2.19
CA LEU A 323 2.37 -12.61 -3.26
C LEU A 323 2.73 -11.54 -4.28
N PHE A 324 2.70 -11.89 -5.55
CA PHE A 324 2.91 -10.98 -6.67
C PHE A 324 1.58 -10.59 -7.28
N TYR A 325 1.24 -9.32 -7.19
CA TYR A 325 0.09 -8.73 -7.87
C TYR A 325 0.55 -8.15 -9.20
N VAL A 326 -0.07 -8.59 -10.30
CA VAL A 326 0.30 -8.18 -11.65
C VAL A 326 -0.93 -7.74 -12.43
N ASP A 327 -0.81 -6.58 -13.07
CA ASP A 327 -1.74 -6.16 -14.13
C ASP A 327 -1.03 -6.32 -15.48
N PHE A 328 -1.71 -6.91 -16.47
CA PHE A 328 -1.20 -7.00 -17.84
C PHE A 328 -2.25 -6.62 -18.87
N ALA A 329 -1.80 -6.07 -20.00
CA ALA A 329 -2.62 -5.49 -21.05
C ALA A 329 -3.11 -6.54 -22.05
N ALA A 330 -3.94 -7.48 -21.59
CA ALA A 330 -4.68 -8.39 -22.45
C ALA A 330 -5.98 -8.83 -21.78
N SER A 331 -6.92 -9.37 -22.57
CA SER A 331 -8.17 -9.94 -22.07
C SER A 331 -8.06 -11.44 -21.82
N LEU A 332 -8.93 -11.99 -20.97
CA LEU A 332 -9.04 -13.46 -20.84
C LEU A 332 -9.67 -14.14 -22.06
N SER A 333 -10.26 -13.38 -22.99
CA SER A 333 -10.76 -13.92 -24.27
C SER A 333 -9.64 -14.12 -25.29
N ASP A 334 -8.47 -13.50 -25.08
CA ASP A 334 -7.30 -13.66 -25.94
C ASP A 334 -6.62 -15.03 -25.70
N PRO A 335 -6.54 -15.90 -26.72
CA PRO A 335 -5.83 -17.18 -26.61
C PRO A 335 -4.37 -17.05 -26.15
N THR A 336 -3.71 -15.95 -26.52
CA THR A 336 -2.32 -15.65 -26.14
C THR A 336 -2.19 -15.48 -24.63
N ALA A 337 -3.09 -14.69 -24.03
CA ALA A 337 -3.18 -14.50 -22.59
C ALA A 337 -3.56 -15.80 -21.86
N GLN A 338 -4.52 -16.56 -22.38
CA GLN A 338 -4.91 -17.86 -21.80
C GLN A 338 -3.73 -18.84 -21.77
N ASN A 339 -2.93 -18.88 -22.84
CA ASN A 339 -1.73 -19.70 -22.91
C ASN A 339 -0.64 -19.24 -21.93
N ALA A 340 -0.47 -17.93 -21.74
CA ALA A 340 0.44 -17.37 -20.75
C ALA A 340 0.03 -17.79 -19.32
N LEU A 341 -1.24 -17.65 -18.99
CA LEU A 341 -1.77 -18.01 -17.67
C LEU A 341 -1.68 -19.51 -17.39
N ARG A 342 -1.95 -20.37 -18.40
CA ARG A 342 -1.80 -21.82 -18.24
C ARG A 342 -0.36 -22.20 -17.94
N HIS A 343 0.60 -21.59 -18.64
CA HIS A 343 2.02 -21.82 -18.37
C HIS A 343 2.44 -21.28 -17.00
N LEU A 344 1.89 -20.12 -16.57
CA LEU A 344 2.14 -19.60 -15.23
C LEU A 344 1.62 -20.55 -14.14
N GLN A 345 0.48 -21.21 -14.34
CA GLN A 345 -0.07 -22.19 -13.40
C GLN A 345 0.81 -23.43 -13.21
N GLU A 346 1.67 -23.74 -14.20
CA GLU A 346 2.64 -24.84 -14.07
C GLU A 346 3.84 -24.45 -13.20
N ILE A 347 4.14 -23.14 -13.10
CA ILE A 347 5.28 -22.59 -12.36
C ILE A 347 4.86 -22.14 -10.94
N ALA A 348 3.69 -21.52 -10.83
CA ALA A 348 3.20 -20.88 -9.62
C ALA A 348 2.32 -21.83 -8.79
N PRO A 349 2.70 -22.18 -7.54
CA PRO A 349 1.91 -23.08 -6.69
C PRO A 349 0.53 -22.51 -6.33
N PHE A 350 0.38 -21.19 -6.42
CA PHE A 350 -0.90 -20.52 -6.32
C PHE A 350 -0.97 -19.41 -7.37
N MET A 351 -2.08 -19.37 -8.12
CA MET A 351 -2.44 -18.28 -9.01
C MET A 351 -3.95 -18.07 -8.97
N ARG A 352 -4.37 -16.81 -8.91
CA ARG A 352 -5.77 -16.42 -9.02
C ARG A 352 -5.90 -15.23 -9.97
N VAL A 353 -6.88 -15.33 -10.86
CA VAL A 353 -7.32 -14.20 -11.67
C VAL A 353 -8.30 -13.36 -10.87
N LEU A 354 -7.99 -12.08 -10.71
CA LEU A 354 -8.81 -11.11 -9.98
C LEU A 354 -9.88 -10.49 -10.88
N GLY A 355 -9.62 -10.37 -12.18
CA GLY A 355 -10.61 -9.92 -13.16
C GLY A 355 -9.99 -9.52 -14.48
N THR A 356 -10.82 -9.46 -15.53
CA THR A 356 -10.51 -8.86 -16.83
C THR A 356 -11.51 -7.74 -17.07
N TYR A 357 -11.03 -6.58 -17.50
CA TYR A 357 -11.85 -5.37 -17.55
C TYR A 357 -11.30 -4.36 -18.58
N PRO A 358 -12.17 -3.52 -19.17
CA PRO A 358 -11.71 -2.50 -20.11
C PRO A 358 -10.81 -1.49 -19.39
N LEU A 359 -9.81 -0.96 -20.09
CA LEU A 359 -9.02 0.16 -19.58
C LEU A 359 -9.87 1.43 -19.52
N ASP A 360 -9.58 2.29 -18.54
CA ASP A 360 -10.19 3.61 -18.45
C ASP A 360 -9.65 4.54 -19.54
N GLU A 361 -10.42 4.73 -20.61
CA GLU A 361 -10.09 5.65 -21.71
C GLU A 361 -10.41 7.12 -21.37
N MET A 362 -11.10 7.42 -20.26
CA MET A 362 -11.56 8.77 -19.93
C MET A 362 -10.51 9.65 -19.24
N ALA A 363 -9.44 9.07 -18.69
CA ALA A 363 -8.32 9.83 -18.11
C ALA A 363 -7.68 10.85 -19.08
N SER A 364 -7.87 10.69 -20.40
CA SER A 364 -7.34 11.62 -21.42
C SER A 364 -8.20 12.86 -21.73
N MET A 365 -9.48 12.91 -21.32
CA MET A 365 -10.35 14.05 -21.68
C MET A 365 -10.12 15.28 -20.80
N ALA A 366 -9.82 15.09 -19.51
CA ALA A 366 -9.60 16.19 -18.56
C ALA A 366 -8.36 17.04 -18.90
N GLY A 367 -7.27 16.43 -19.36
CA GLY A 367 -6.04 17.16 -19.73
C GLY A 367 -6.10 17.90 -21.08
N SER A 368 -7.07 17.57 -21.95
CA SER A 368 -7.19 18.19 -23.29
C SER A 368 -8.04 19.47 -23.28
N LEU A 369 -9.03 19.54 -22.40
CA LEU A 369 -9.95 20.68 -22.31
C LEU A 369 -9.25 21.92 -21.74
N ASP A 370 -8.36 21.74 -20.76
CA ASP A 370 -7.69 22.85 -20.07
C ASP A 370 -6.64 23.56 -20.96
N ASN A 371 -5.93 22.81 -21.83
CA ASN A 371 -4.94 23.40 -22.73
C ASN A 371 -5.56 24.24 -23.87
N SER A 372 -6.74 23.87 -24.38
CA SER A 372 -7.39 24.64 -25.45
C SER A 372 -7.97 25.96 -24.94
N ALA A 373 -8.53 25.94 -23.72
CA ALA A 373 -9.08 27.12 -23.06
C ALA A 373 -7.94 28.09 -22.68
N MET A 374 -6.84 27.59 -22.11
CA MET A 374 -5.66 28.39 -21.78
C MET A 374 -4.94 28.98 -23.00
N GLN A 375 -4.88 28.25 -24.13
CA GLN A 375 -4.29 28.79 -25.37
C GLN A 375 -5.18 29.86 -26.02
N THR A 376 -6.49 29.73 -25.89
CA THR A 376 -7.45 30.74 -26.38
C THR A 376 -7.42 31.98 -25.50
N LEU A 377 -7.34 31.79 -24.17
CA LEU A 377 -7.20 32.88 -23.20
C LEU A 377 -5.86 33.61 -23.34
N LYS A 378 -4.74 32.89 -23.56
CA LYS A 378 -3.42 33.50 -23.84
C LYS A 378 -3.42 34.31 -25.14
N ARG A 379 -4.15 33.87 -26.17
CA ARG A 379 -4.28 34.63 -27.43
C ARG A 379 -5.12 35.89 -27.27
N GLN A 380 -6.14 35.86 -26.40
CA GLN A 380 -6.99 37.03 -26.11
C GLN A 380 -6.32 38.01 -25.14
N LEU A 381 -5.52 37.54 -24.18
CA LEU A 381 -4.82 38.37 -23.20
C LEU A 381 -3.55 39.04 -23.74
N MET A 382 -2.91 38.50 -24.79
CA MET A 382 -1.74 39.10 -25.44
C MET A 382 -2.08 40.27 -26.39
N GLY A 383 -3.37 40.60 -26.57
CA GLY A 383 -3.83 41.67 -27.46
C GLY A 383 -4.03 43.04 -26.81
N SER A 384 -3.82 43.20 -25.49
CA SER A 384 -4.09 44.48 -24.83
C SER A 384 -3.23 44.78 -23.61
N ARG A 385 -2.49 45.90 -23.75
CA ARG A 385 -2.00 46.86 -22.71
C ARG A 385 -0.58 46.72 -22.13
N SER A 386 0.24 47.63 -22.63
CA SER A 386 1.13 48.61 -21.95
C SER A 386 1.16 48.71 -20.41
N ASN A 387 2.40 48.74 -19.89
CA ASN A 387 3.01 49.50 -18.78
C ASN A 387 2.33 49.62 -17.40
N GLY A 388 3.01 49.11 -16.36
CA GLY A 388 2.89 49.51 -14.95
C GLY A 388 3.43 48.46 -13.95
N ALA A 389 4.43 48.83 -13.12
CA ALA A 389 5.20 48.03 -12.13
C ALA A 389 4.36 47.27 -11.05
N SER A 390 4.79 46.24 -10.29
CA SER A 390 6.07 45.86 -9.63
C SER A 390 6.06 44.34 -9.25
N PRO A 391 7.16 43.70 -8.78
CA PRO A 391 7.38 42.25 -8.94
C PRO A 391 6.76 41.39 -7.82
N ALA A 392 5.82 40.52 -8.18
CA ALA A 392 5.53 39.32 -7.40
C ALA A 392 6.57 38.27 -7.78
N ALA A 393 7.28 37.72 -6.79
CA ALA A 393 8.28 36.69 -6.97
C ALA A 393 7.64 35.43 -7.57
N SER A 394 7.86 35.22 -8.87
CA SER A 394 7.53 34.00 -9.58
C SER A 394 8.37 32.86 -9.01
N ILE A 395 7.75 32.00 -8.19
CA ILE A 395 8.34 30.72 -7.83
C ILE A 395 8.29 29.86 -9.10
N GLU A 396 9.44 29.64 -9.73
CA GLU A 396 9.57 28.72 -10.87
C GLU A 396 9.09 27.32 -10.46
N PRO A 397 8.42 26.58 -11.37
CA PRO A 397 8.05 25.19 -11.10
C PRO A 397 9.33 24.35 -10.85
N PRO A 398 9.28 23.34 -9.97
CA PRO A 398 10.45 22.53 -9.67
C PRO A 398 10.98 21.88 -10.96
N ALA A 399 12.28 22.07 -11.21
CA ALA A 399 12.96 21.50 -12.37
C ALA A 399 12.78 19.97 -12.39
N GLU A 400 12.58 19.41 -13.59
CA GLU A 400 12.74 17.96 -13.78
C GLU A 400 14.06 17.51 -13.16
N PRO A 401 14.14 16.31 -12.54
CA PRO A 401 15.38 15.81 -11.98
C PRO A 401 16.44 15.79 -13.08
N VAL A 402 17.35 16.76 -13.04
CA VAL A 402 18.47 16.84 -13.96
C VAL A 402 19.30 15.57 -13.73
N PRO A 403 19.66 14.82 -14.79
CA PRO A 403 20.54 13.69 -14.67
C PRO A 403 21.82 14.16 -13.97
N ILE A 404 22.02 13.74 -12.72
CA ILE A 404 23.35 13.80 -12.14
C ILE A 404 24.12 12.74 -12.93
N PRO A 405 25.16 13.12 -13.69
CA PRO A 405 25.94 12.12 -14.41
C PRO A 405 26.41 11.06 -13.42
N ALA A 406 26.41 9.80 -13.84
CA ALA A 406 27.02 8.71 -13.08
C ALA A 406 28.49 9.09 -12.86
N ALA A 407 28.77 9.75 -11.73
CA ALA A 407 30.13 10.04 -11.35
C ALA A 407 30.81 8.68 -11.19
N PRO A 408 31.99 8.46 -11.76
CA PRO A 408 32.79 7.30 -11.41
C PRO A 408 32.91 7.29 -9.89
N ILE A 409 32.71 6.13 -9.27
CA ILE A 409 32.93 5.92 -7.85
C ILE A 409 34.41 6.16 -7.59
N VAL A 410 34.79 7.41 -7.34
CA VAL A 410 36.15 7.79 -6.97
C VAL A 410 36.21 7.68 -5.44
N PRO A 411 37.17 6.91 -4.88
CA PRO A 411 37.29 6.76 -3.45
C PRO A 411 37.62 8.12 -2.81
N ALA A 412 36.76 8.58 -1.89
CA ALA A 412 37.13 9.59 -0.92
C ALA A 412 38.09 8.96 0.11
N PRO A 413 39.05 9.73 0.68
CA PRO A 413 39.97 9.20 1.68
C PRO A 413 39.20 8.66 2.89
N LEU A 414 39.63 7.49 3.38
CA LEU A 414 39.13 6.83 4.59
C LEU A 414 38.96 7.83 5.75
N GLU A 415 37.73 8.28 6.01
CA GLU A 415 37.40 8.87 7.29
C GLU A 415 37.63 7.80 8.37
N LYS A 416 38.49 8.14 9.33
CA LYS A 416 38.78 7.29 10.49
C LYS A 416 37.45 6.93 11.15
N GLU A 417 37.09 5.64 11.13
CA GLU A 417 35.93 5.10 11.82
C GLU A 417 35.88 5.62 13.27
N ARG A 418 34.97 6.55 13.54
CA ARG A 418 34.57 6.84 14.92
C ARG A 418 34.01 5.55 15.49
N LYS A 419 34.47 5.17 16.69
CA LYS A 419 33.91 4.03 17.42
C LYS A 419 32.38 4.15 17.47
N PRO A 420 31.61 3.04 17.36
CA PRO A 420 30.15 3.07 17.23
C PRO A 420 29.40 3.66 18.43
N ALA A 421 30.07 3.87 19.58
CA ALA A 421 29.48 4.53 20.74
C ALA A 421 29.37 6.05 20.49
N GLY A 422 28.14 6.57 20.57
CA GLY A 422 27.86 8.01 20.44
C GLY A 422 27.60 8.53 19.03
N LEU A 423 27.33 7.64 18.05
CA LEU A 423 26.83 8.09 16.74
C LEU A 423 25.39 8.59 16.86
N SER A 424 25.09 9.73 16.26
CA SER A 424 23.72 10.25 16.18
C SER A 424 22.93 9.54 15.07
N VAL A 425 21.78 8.97 15.41
CA VAL A 425 20.94 8.21 14.46
C VAL A 425 19.56 8.82 14.37
N ALA A 426 19.29 9.54 13.28
CA ALA A 426 17.98 10.12 13.01
C ALA A 426 16.93 9.04 12.74
N TYR A 427 15.73 9.22 13.26
CA TYR A 427 14.60 8.35 12.99
C TYR A 427 13.30 9.15 13.02
N GLN A 428 12.28 8.71 12.27
CA GLN A 428 10.96 9.35 12.33
C GLN A 428 10.14 8.81 13.50
N GLY A 429 9.60 9.71 14.32
CA GLY A 429 8.73 9.44 15.46
C GLY A 429 9.25 9.99 16.78
N MET A 430 8.43 9.85 17.82
CA MET A 430 8.77 10.28 19.19
C MET A 430 9.71 9.28 19.90
N PRO A 431 10.43 9.69 20.96
CA PRO A 431 11.08 8.76 21.88
C PRO A 431 10.10 7.70 22.40
N GLY A 432 10.48 6.43 22.32
CA GLY A 432 9.59 5.28 22.56
C GLY A 432 9.02 4.64 21.30
N ALA A 433 9.16 5.25 20.11
CA ALA A 433 8.62 4.69 18.88
C ALA A 433 9.38 3.41 18.43
N TYR A 434 8.73 2.59 17.59
CA TYR A 434 9.37 1.42 16.97
C TYR A 434 10.60 1.78 16.12
N SER A 435 10.61 2.98 15.53
CA SER A 435 11.76 3.51 14.81
C SER A 435 12.97 3.79 15.72
N GLU A 436 12.76 4.21 16.99
CA GLU A 436 13.85 4.33 17.97
C GLU A 436 14.43 2.96 18.32
N MET A 437 13.56 1.96 18.51
CA MET A 437 13.99 0.57 18.73
C MET A 437 14.82 0.06 17.55
N ALA A 438 14.41 0.37 16.32
CA ALA A 438 15.16 0.03 15.11
C ALA A 438 16.53 0.72 15.07
N ALA A 439 16.60 2.01 15.42
CA ALA A 439 17.86 2.77 15.48
C ALA A 439 18.85 2.13 16.45
N ARG A 440 18.41 1.85 17.69
CA ARG A 440 19.24 1.21 18.72
C ARG A 440 19.65 -0.21 18.37
N LYS A 441 18.79 -0.96 17.66
CA LYS A 441 19.07 -2.31 17.19
C LYS A 441 20.07 -2.31 16.02
N ALA A 442 19.98 -1.33 15.12
CA ALA A 442 20.90 -1.18 14.00
C ALA A 442 22.29 -0.71 14.43
N VAL A 443 22.36 0.22 15.38
CA VAL A 443 23.62 0.81 15.88
C VAL A 443 23.63 0.76 17.40
N ALA A 444 24.29 -0.26 17.96
CA ALA A 444 24.38 -0.42 19.41
C ALA A 444 25.12 0.77 20.06
N GLY A 445 24.50 1.36 21.09
CA GLY A 445 25.07 2.51 21.81
C GLY A 445 24.97 3.85 21.08
N CYS A 446 24.09 3.96 20.07
CA CYS A 446 23.83 5.23 19.40
C CYS A 446 23.05 6.23 20.27
N GLU A 447 23.14 7.50 19.89
CA GLU A 447 22.27 8.59 20.36
C GLU A 447 21.13 8.77 19.34
N PRO A 448 19.92 8.25 19.62
CA PRO A 448 18.83 8.36 18.66
C PRO A 448 18.30 9.81 18.63
N LEU A 449 18.13 10.35 17.42
CA LEU A 449 17.64 11.69 17.17
C LEU A 449 16.20 11.61 16.62
N PRO A 450 15.18 11.99 17.41
CA PRO A 450 13.80 11.99 16.93
C PRO A 450 13.58 13.07 15.87
N CYS A 451 12.83 12.72 14.83
CA CYS A 451 12.37 13.61 13.78
C CYS A 451 10.86 13.46 13.64
N ASP A 452 10.13 14.57 13.47
CA ASP A 452 8.67 14.56 13.31
C ASP A 452 8.23 13.97 11.96
N GLN A 453 8.99 14.22 10.89
CA GLN A 453 8.72 13.71 9.54
C GLN A 453 9.88 12.87 8.98
N PHE A 454 9.56 12.00 8.01
CA PHE A 454 10.59 11.20 7.32
C PHE A 454 11.62 12.09 6.62
N GLU A 455 11.15 13.16 5.96
CA GLU A 455 12.04 14.10 5.26
C GLU A 455 13.01 14.82 6.18
N VAL A 456 12.59 15.17 7.40
CA VAL A 456 13.45 15.79 8.41
C VAL A 456 14.60 14.84 8.80
N ALA A 457 14.37 13.52 8.86
CA ALA A 457 15.46 12.56 9.09
C ALA A 457 16.46 12.50 7.92
N PHE A 458 16.00 12.67 6.67
CA PHE A 458 16.89 12.80 5.50
C PHE A 458 17.67 14.11 5.53
N GLN A 459 17.01 15.23 5.86
CA GLN A 459 17.65 16.54 6.01
C GLN A 459 18.68 16.55 7.14
N ALA A 460 18.41 15.87 8.25
CA ALA A 460 19.36 15.72 9.34
C ALA A 460 20.61 14.95 8.89
N LEU A 461 20.43 13.89 8.10
CA LEU A 461 21.54 13.13 7.52
C LEU A 461 22.34 13.96 6.50
N ASP A 462 21.67 14.66 5.58
CA ASP A 462 22.28 15.49 4.54
C ASP A 462 23.02 16.70 5.13
N GLY A 463 22.43 17.33 6.14
CA GLY A 463 22.94 18.52 6.84
C GLY A 463 23.95 18.26 7.95
N TRP A 464 24.50 17.03 8.07
CA TRP A 464 25.48 16.66 9.10
C TRP A 464 25.02 16.78 10.55
N ILE A 465 23.71 16.85 10.78
CA ILE A 465 23.09 16.84 12.12
C ILE A 465 23.08 15.41 12.68
N ALA A 466 22.78 14.44 11.81
CA ALA A 466 22.82 13.01 12.11
C ALA A 466 23.96 12.31 11.38
N ASP A 467 24.61 11.33 12.01
CA ASP A 467 25.61 10.48 11.37
C ASP A 467 24.96 9.40 10.51
N ARG A 468 23.79 8.91 10.91
CA ARG A 468 22.99 7.89 10.22
C ARG A 468 21.50 8.23 10.31
N ALA A 469 20.69 7.60 9.48
CA ALA A 469 19.24 7.60 9.64
C ALA A 469 18.69 6.17 9.58
N VAL A 470 17.64 5.87 10.35
CA VAL A 470 16.92 4.60 10.28
C VAL A 470 15.45 4.86 9.95
N LEU A 471 14.99 4.28 8.84
CA LEU A 471 13.67 4.57 8.29
C LEU A 471 12.94 3.28 7.88
N PRO A 472 11.64 3.15 8.19
CA PRO A 472 10.86 1.97 7.85
C PRO A 472 10.53 1.96 6.36
N ILE A 473 10.68 0.81 5.70
CA ILE A 473 10.45 0.68 4.25
C ILE A 473 9.31 -0.29 3.90
N GLU A 474 9.04 -1.27 4.77
CA GLU A 474 8.00 -2.28 4.54
C GLU A 474 7.52 -2.85 5.89
N ASN A 475 6.22 -3.08 6.02
CA ASN A 475 5.60 -3.77 7.15
C ASN A 475 4.81 -4.99 6.67
N SER A 476 4.83 -6.09 7.42
CA SER A 476 4.16 -7.34 7.04
C SER A 476 2.64 -7.24 6.92
N LEU A 477 2.01 -6.31 7.65
CA LEU A 477 0.56 -6.05 7.60
C LEU A 477 0.22 -4.89 6.66
N GLY A 478 1.02 -3.82 6.74
CA GLY A 478 0.82 -2.53 6.09
C GLY A 478 1.49 -2.37 4.73
N GLY A 479 2.29 -3.35 4.28
CA GLY A 479 3.01 -3.35 3.01
C GLY A 479 4.13 -2.30 2.92
N SER A 480 4.48 -1.91 1.69
CA SER A 480 5.52 -0.92 1.38
C SER A 480 5.18 0.48 1.94
N ILE A 481 6.20 1.20 2.46
CA ILE A 481 6.09 2.58 2.95
C ILE A 481 6.64 3.52 1.87
N HIS A 482 5.76 3.94 0.96
CA HIS A 482 6.11 4.64 -0.27
C HIS A 482 6.87 5.96 -0.07
N ALA A 483 6.54 6.73 0.97
CA ALA A 483 7.19 8.01 1.24
C ALA A 483 8.72 7.89 1.37
N VAL A 484 9.23 6.79 1.94
CA VAL A 484 10.67 6.58 2.10
C VAL A 484 11.34 6.23 0.77
N TYR A 485 10.67 5.48 -0.12
CA TYR A 485 11.18 5.23 -1.48
C TYR A 485 11.31 6.53 -2.28
N ASP A 486 10.32 7.41 -2.19
CA ASP A 486 10.31 8.69 -2.89
C ASP A 486 11.46 9.60 -2.37
N LEU A 487 11.70 9.61 -1.06
CA LEU A 487 12.80 10.36 -0.45
C LEU A 487 14.19 9.80 -0.79
N LEU A 488 14.34 8.47 -0.92
CA LEU A 488 15.60 7.85 -1.37
C LEU A 488 16.02 8.30 -2.78
N ILE A 489 15.06 8.65 -3.63
CA ILE A 489 15.34 9.19 -4.96
C ILE A 489 15.75 10.66 -4.88
N ARG A 490 15.10 11.45 -4.01
CA ARG A 490 15.33 12.89 -3.87
C ARG A 490 16.66 13.23 -3.18
N TYR A 491 16.99 12.52 -2.10
CA TYR A 491 18.19 12.77 -1.31
C TYR A 491 19.37 11.89 -1.75
N ARG A 492 20.60 12.39 -1.56
CA ARG A 492 21.83 11.61 -1.74
C ARG A 492 22.16 10.80 -0.49
N ALA A 493 21.24 9.91 -0.12
CA ALA A 493 21.45 8.92 0.93
C ALA A 493 21.73 7.55 0.31
N HIS A 494 22.54 6.76 1.01
CA HIS A 494 22.89 5.40 0.63
C HIS A 494 22.46 4.40 1.70
N ILE A 495 21.90 3.27 1.28
CA ILE A 495 21.55 2.19 2.17
C ILE A 495 22.82 1.42 2.53
N VAL A 496 23.15 1.40 3.82
CA VAL A 496 24.36 0.75 4.37
C VAL A 496 24.04 -0.42 5.30
N GLY A 497 22.76 -0.66 5.57
CA GLY A 497 22.29 -1.80 6.35
C GLY A 497 20.78 -1.90 6.34
N GLU A 498 20.27 -2.99 6.90
CA GLU A 498 18.84 -3.17 7.19
C GLU A 498 18.67 -3.76 8.59
N VAL A 499 17.50 -3.56 9.18
CA VAL A 499 17.13 -4.16 10.46
C VAL A 499 15.64 -4.45 10.46
N THR A 500 15.23 -5.52 11.12
CA THR A 500 13.80 -5.84 11.32
C THR A 500 13.43 -5.71 12.79
N VAL A 501 12.27 -5.12 13.06
CA VAL A 501 11.69 -4.99 14.41
C VAL A 501 10.32 -5.66 14.42
N ASP A 502 10.09 -6.49 15.43
CA ASP A 502 8.78 -7.08 15.70
C ASP A 502 7.90 -6.04 16.40
N VAL A 503 6.72 -5.82 15.84
CA VAL A 503 5.75 -4.82 16.30
C VAL A 503 4.79 -5.48 17.28
N ASN A 504 5.20 -5.48 18.55
CA ASN A 504 4.43 -6.06 19.65
C ASN A 504 3.79 -4.95 20.50
N HIS A 505 2.48 -4.77 20.33
CA HIS A 505 1.73 -3.74 21.05
C HIS A 505 1.53 -4.14 22.52
N GLN A 506 1.77 -3.18 23.41
CA GLN A 506 1.53 -3.29 24.84
C GLN A 506 0.35 -2.40 25.22
N LEU A 507 -0.48 -2.86 26.15
CA LEU A 507 -1.44 -2.00 26.84
C LEU A 507 -0.76 -1.42 28.08
N LEU A 508 -0.45 -0.12 28.05
CA LEU A 508 0.34 0.56 29.08
C LEU A 508 -0.56 1.48 29.93
N ALA A 509 -0.36 1.49 31.24
CA ALA A 509 -1.02 2.42 32.15
C ALA A 509 -0.05 2.88 33.25
N LEU A 510 -0.47 3.84 34.09
CA LEU A 510 0.32 4.23 35.25
C LEU A 510 0.53 3.05 36.21
N PRO A 511 1.63 3.05 36.98
CA PRO A 511 1.89 1.99 37.95
C PRO A 511 0.75 1.76 38.94
N GLY A 512 0.39 0.50 39.16
CA GLY A 512 -0.66 0.07 40.08
C GLY A 512 -2.10 0.24 39.60
N ILE A 513 -2.32 0.65 38.34
CA ILE A 513 -3.66 0.66 37.72
C ILE A 513 -4.05 -0.76 37.31
N LYS A 514 -5.32 -1.13 37.52
CA LYS A 514 -5.86 -2.41 37.05
C LYS A 514 -6.59 -2.23 35.74
N LEU A 515 -6.70 -3.30 34.96
CA LEU A 515 -7.47 -3.30 33.71
C LEU A 515 -8.94 -2.86 33.91
N SER A 516 -9.53 -3.14 35.07
CA SER A 516 -10.90 -2.72 35.43
C SER A 516 -11.07 -1.21 35.58
N ASP A 517 -9.98 -0.47 35.78
CA ASP A 517 -10.02 0.98 36.02
C ASP A 517 -9.97 1.77 34.70
N ILE A 518 -9.71 1.08 33.58
CA ILE A 518 -9.56 1.69 32.25
C ILE A 518 -10.92 1.95 31.62
N THR A 519 -11.20 3.22 31.34
CA THR A 519 -12.40 3.65 30.61
C THR A 519 -12.08 4.08 29.18
N ARG A 520 -10.81 4.37 28.90
CA ARG A 520 -10.38 4.89 27.61
C ARG A 520 -9.00 4.39 27.21
N VAL A 521 -8.85 4.06 25.93
CA VAL A 521 -7.58 3.64 25.33
C VAL A 521 -7.18 4.62 24.22
N ILE A 522 -5.94 5.12 24.30
CA ILE A 522 -5.38 6.06 23.33
C ILE A 522 -4.19 5.48 22.57
N SER A 523 -4.08 5.78 21.27
CA SER A 523 -2.89 5.49 20.46
C SER A 523 -3.02 6.11 19.07
N HIS A 524 -2.01 5.92 18.22
CA HIS A 524 -2.16 6.17 16.79
C HIS A 524 -3.26 5.29 16.18
N TRP A 525 -4.02 5.83 15.23
CA TRP A 525 -5.18 5.14 14.64
C TRP A 525 -4.83 3.77 14.04
N GLN A 526 -3.65 3.63 13.42
CA GLN A 526 -3.19 2.36 12.87
C GLN A 526 -2.92 1.32 13.97
N ALA A 527 -2.39 1.75 15.12
CA ALA A 527 -2.13 0.85 16.24
C ALA A 527 -3.46 0.38 16.86
N LEU A 528 -4.43 1.29 17.05
CA LEU A 528 -5.77 0.94 17.51
C LEU A 528 -6.47 -0.05 16.57
N ALA A 529 -6.32 0.13 15.26
CA ALA A 529 -6.89 -0.78 14.27
C ALA A 529 -6.23 -2.17 14.28
N GLN A 530 -4.95 -2.26 14.66
CA GLN A 530 -4.21 -3.53 14.77
C GLN A 530 -4.52 -4.32 16.04
N VAL A 531 -5.22 -3.72 17.01
CA VAL A 531 -5.64 -4.34 18.27
C VAL A 531 -7.17 -4.32 18.42
N ASP A 532 -7.90 -4.13 17.31
CA ASP A 532 -9.35 -3.91 17.35
C ASP A 532 -10.07 -5.14 17.93
N GLY A 533 -9.63 -6.35 17.58
CA GLY A 533 -10.16 -7.59 18.14
C GLY A 533 -10.01 -7.64 19.66
N TYR A 534 -8.83 -7.30 20.17
CA TYR A 534 -8.56 -7.21 21.60
C TYR A 534 -9.43 -6.14 22.29
N LEU A 535 -9.48 -4.92 21.73
CA LEU A 535 -10.25 -3.81 22.31
C LEU A 535 -11.76 -4.04 22.27
N ARG A 536 -12.31 -4.83 21.34
CA ARG A 536 -13.74 -5.22 21.35
C ARG A 536 -14.08 -6.15 22.50
N ALA A 537 -13.11 -6.93 23.00
CA ALA A 537 -13.32 -7.81 24.14
C ALA A 537 -13.35 -7.06 25.48
N LEU A 538 -12.88 -5.81 25.52
CA LEU A 538 -12.92 -4.96 26.72
C LEU A 538 -14.25 -4.20 26.81
N PRO A 539 -15.09 -4.46 27.84
CA PRO A 539 -16.38 -3.80 27.98
C PRO A 539 -16.22 -2.32 28.38
N GLY A 540 -16.93 -1.43 27.69
CA GLY A 540 -17.07 -0.02 28.09
C GLY A 540 -15.87 0.89 27.79
N VAL A 541 -14.85 0.40 27.09
CA VAL A 541 -13.64 1.18 26.77
C VAL A 541 -13.83 2.04 25.52
N VAL A 542 -13.62 3.35 25.65
CA VAL A 542 -13.61 4.30 24.54
C VAL A 542 -12.25 4.32 23.86
N ARG A 543 -12.23 4.33 22.53
CA ARG A 543 -10.99 4.40 21.73
C ARG A 543 -10.80 5.82 21.24
N GLN A 544 -9.64 6.40 21.49
CA GLN A 544 -9.34 7.76 21.07
C GLN A 544 -8.01 7.77 20.30
N ALA A 545 -8.07 8.17 19.03
CA ALA A 545 -6.88 8.34 18.22
C ALA A 545 -6.09 9.59 18.65
N VAL A 546 -4.77 9.46 18.68
CA VAL A 546 -3.78 10.54 18.83
C VAL A 546 -2.72 10.43 17.74
N ASP A 547 -1.81 11.40 17.65
CA ASP A 547 -0.87 11.50 16.53
C ASP A 547 0.21 10.41 16.51
N ASP A 548 0.65 9.93 17.69
CA ASP A 548 1.79 9.00 17.81
C ASP A 548 1.55 7.96 18.92
N THR A 549 2.03 6.72 18.71
CA THR A 549 1.87 5.62 19.68
C THR A 549 2.70 5.85 20.94
N ALA A 550 3.93 6.32 20.82
CA ALA A 550 4.78 6.68 21.95
C ALA A 550 4.36 8.00 22.58
N GLY A 551 3.88 8.95 21.76
CA GLY A 551 3.22 10.18 22.25
C GLY A 551 1.99 9.88 23.12
N ALA A 552 1.24 8.81 22.83
CA ALA A 552 0.13 8.36 23.67
C ALA A 552 0.59 7.96 25.08
N ALA A 553 1.72 7.25 25.19
CA ALA A 553 2.33 6.89 26.48
C ALA A 553 2.84 8.14 27.22
N GLU A 554 3.48 9.07 26.51
CA GLU A 554 3.93 10.35 27.07
C GLU A 554 2.75 11.16 27.65
N LEU A 555 1.62 11.22 26.93
CA LEU A 555 0.43 11.94 27.39
C LEU A 555 -0.12 11.38 28.70
N ILE A 556 -0.15 10.07 28.88
CA ILE A 556 -0.58 9.45 30.13
C ILE A 556 0.38 9.81 31.26
N ALA A 557 1.69 9.67 31.03
CA ALA A 557 2.70 9.99 32.03
C ALA A 557 2.69 11.48 32.41
N LYS A 558 2.53 12.39 31.45
CA LYS A 558 2.51 13.84 31.70
C LYS A 558 1.25 14.29 32.45
N ASN A 559 0.09 13.78 32.07
CA ASN A 559 -1.19 14.20 32.65
C ASN A 559 -1.62 13.38 33.88
N GLN A 560 -0.88 12.31 34.20
CA GLN A 560 -1.17 11.42 35.33
C GLN A 560 -2.59 10.83 35.27
N TRP A 561 -3.06 10.47 34.07
CA TRP A 561 -4.37 9.86 33.86
C TRP A 561 -4.40 8.42 34.39
N ARG A 562 -5.33 8.16 35.32
CA ARG A 562 -5.48 6.85 35.98
C ARG A 562 -6.52 5.95 35.33
N ASP A 563 -7.40 6.53 34.53
CA ASP A 563 -8.51 5.88 33.83
C ASP A 563 -8.21 5.63 32.33
N VAL A 564 -6.99 5.95 31.89
CA VAL A 564 -6.57 5.87 30.49
C VAL A 564 -5.39 4.92 30.34
N ALA A 565 -5.45 4.07 29.32
CA ALA A 565 -4.32 3.24 28.88
C ALA A 565 -3.85 3.63 27.47
N ALA A 566 -2.58 3.38 27.16
CA ALA A 566 -1.99 3.61 25.86
C ALA A 566 -1.68 2.28 25.16
N VAL A 567 -1.92 2.21 23.85
CA VAL A 567 -1.36 1.14 23.03
C VAL A 567 -0.03 1.64 22.47
N ALA A 568 1.10 1.08 22.92
CA ALA A 568 2.42 1.52 22.47
C ALA A 568 3.45 0.40 22.49
N SER A 569 4.70 0.71 22.15
CA SER A 569 5.81 -0.23 22.25
C SER A 569 6.20 -0.47 23.72
N VAL A 570 6.87 -1.58 23.99
CA VAL A 570 7.50 -1.83 25.30
C VAL A 570 8.48 -0.73 25.70
N ARG A 571 9.20 -0.17 24.72
CA ARG A 571 10.17 0.90 24.93
C ARG A 571 9.52 2.18 25.43
N ALA A 572 8.32 2.52 24.94
CA ALA A 572 7.57 3.65 25.45
C ALA A 572 7.17 3.45 26.92
N GLY A 573 6.79 2.22 27.31
CA GLY A 573 6.50 1.89 28.71
C GLY A 573 7.69 2.12 29.63
N GLU A 574 8.85 1.59 29.26
CA GLU A 574 10.11 1.79 30.00
C GLU A 574 10.50 3.27 30.11
N LEU A 575 10.39 4.00 29.00
CA LEU A 575 10.83 5.40 28.92
C LEU A 575 9.96 6.34 29.76
N TYR A 576 8.64 6.12 29.74
CA TYR A 576 7.67 7.00 30.40
C TYR A 576 7.22 6.47 31.77
N GLY A 577 7.83 5.39 32.27
CA GLY A 577 7.52 4.82 33.59
C GLY A 577 6.12 4.25 33.71
N LEU A 578 5.60 3.66 32.62
CA LEU A 578 4.29 3.00 32.58
C LEU A 578 4.44 1.49 32.77
N GLU A 579 3.44 0.87 33.38
CA GLU A 579 3.34 -0.57 33.55
C GLU A 579 2.53 -1.21 32.41
N THR A 580 2.99 -2.36 31.94
CA THR A 580 2.25 -3.18 30.97
C THR A 580 1.13 -3.93 31.69
N LEU A 581 -0.11 -3.57 31.38
CA LEU A 581 -1.30 -4.28 31.83
C LEU A 581 -1.50 -5.61 31.08
N ASP A 582 -1.21 -5.59 29.78
CA ASP A 582 -1.25 -6.77 28.92
C ASP A 582 -0.29 -6.60 27.74
N SER A 583 0.25 -7.72 27.26
CA SER A 583 1.35 -7.76 26.28
C SER A 583 0.95 -8.51 25.03
N ASN A 584 1.49 -8.10 23.88
CA ASN A 584 1.23 -8.74 22.58
C ASN A 584 -0.26 -8.72 22.20
N ILE A 585 -0.92 -7.59 22.43
CA ILE A 585 -2.38 -7.43 22.24
C ILE A 585 -2.80 -7.26 20.77
N GLN A 586 -1.86 -7.33 19.83
CA GLN A 586 -2.13 -7.21 18.39
C GLN A 586 -2.90 -8.42 17.83
N ASP A 587 -3.80 -8.15 16.90
CA ASP A 587 -4.64 -9.16 16.25
C ASP A 587 -3.82 -10.13 15.38
N ASN A 588 -2.63 -9.71 14.90
CA ASN A 588 -1.69 -10.58 14.17
C ASN A 588 -0.33 -10.63 14.88
N PRO A 589 0.09 -11.80 15.41
CA PRO A 589 1.35 -11.93 16.15
C PRO A 589 2.60 -11.80 15.28
N ASN A 590 2.50 -11.98 13.95
CA ASN A 590 3.63 -11.91 13.03
C ASN A 590 3.74 -10.54 12.35
N ASN A 591 3.63 -9.47 13.14
CA ASN A 591 3.75 -8.09 12.66
C ASN A 591 5.22 -7.64 12.69
N ILE A 592 5.84 -7.50 11.52
CA ILE A 592 7.27 -7.20 11.40
C ILE A 592 7.44 -6.00 10.48
N THR A 593 8.25 -5.04 10.92
CA THR A 593 8.66 -3.90 10.09
C THR A 593 10.14 -4.03 9.73
N ARG A 594 10.44 -3.91 8.44
CA ARG A 594 11.79 -3.80 7.90
C ARG A 594 12.17 -2.32 7.79
N PHE A 595 13.35 -1.99 8.30
CA PHE A 595 13.95 -0.66 8.28
C PHE A 595 15.26 -0.70 7.50
N LEU A 596 15.60 0.43 6.89
CA LEU A 596 16.87 0.68 6.24
C LEU A 596 17.74 1.58 7.12
N LEU A 597 19.02 1.24 7.24
CA LEU A 597 20.04 2.10 7.82
C LEU A 597 20.69 2.88 6.68
N LEU A 598 20.63 4.21 6.75
CA LEU A 598 21.12 5.13 5.75
C LEU A 598 22.36 5.87 6.23
N ALA A 599 23.25 6.17 5.28
CA ALA A 599 24.42 7.02 5.45
C ALA A 599 24.57 7.99 4.28
N ARG A 600 25.40 9.03 4.45
CA ARG A 600 25.78 9.95 3.36
C ARG A 600 26.66 9.28 2.32
N ASP A 601 27.53 8.37 2.74
CA ASP A 601 28.44 7.65 1.86
C ASP A 601 28.02 6.18 1.68
N PRO A 602 28.20 5.61 0.49
CA PRO A 602 27.92 4.21 0.25
C PRO A 602 28.89 3.31 1.05
N LEU A 603 28.40 2.15 1.46
CA LEU A 603 29.26 1.12 2.02
C LEU A 603 30.16 0.54 0.92
N ILE A 604 31.47 0.58 1.14
CA ILE A 604 32.44 -0.06 0.24
C ILE A 604 32.52 -1.53 0.59
N THR A 605 32.08 -2.38 -0.34
CA THR A 605 32.12 -3.83 -0.17
C THR A 605 33.41 -4.43 -0.75
N GLN A 606 33.79 -5.60 -0.24
CA GLN A 606 35.00 -6.30 -0.65
C GLN A 606 34.63 -7.62 -1.36
N PRO A 607 35.37 -8.05 -2.40
CA PRO A 607 35.06 -9.29 -3.14
C PRO A 607 35.10 -10.57 -2.28
N ASN A 608 35.85 -10.56 -1.19
CA ASN A 608 36.05 -11.72 -0.31
C ASN A 608 35.20 -11.69 0.97
N ASP A 609 34.23 -10.78 1.07
CA ASP A 609 33.31 -10.77 2.19
C ASP A 609 32.34 -11.95 2.10
N LYS A 610 32.35 -12.82 3.10
CA LYS A 610 31.54 -14.04 3.14
C LYS A 610 30.09 -13.80 3.56
N ARG A 611 29.74 -12.59 4.00
CA ARG A 611 28.36 -12.24 4.32
C ARG A 611 27.54 -12.21 3.04
N GLN A 612 26.24 -12.50 3.16
CA GLN A 612 25.32 -12.27 2.05
C GLN A 612 25.01 -10.77 1.95
N PHE A 613 25.03 -10.26 0.73
CA PHE A 613 24.74 -8.86 0.44
C PHE A 613 23.44 -8.72 -0.32
N LYS A 614 22.75 -7.63 -0.02
CA LYS A 614 21.64 -7.13 -0.80
C LYS A 614 22.07 -5.83 -1.47
N THR A 615 21.73 -5.69 -2.74
CA THR A 615 21.86 -4.43 -3.46
C THR A 615 20.47 -3.93 -3.82
N SER A 616 20.13 -2.73 -3.38
CA SER A 616 18.86 -2.08 -3.72
C SER A 616 19.10 -1.09 -4.86
N ILE A 617 18.29 -1.18 -5.91
CA ILE A 617 18.36 -0.28 -7.05
C ILE A 617 16.97 0.24 -7.42
N VAL A 618 16.95 1.40 -8.07
CA VAL A 618 15.76 1.96 -8.72
C VAL A 618 16.08 2.21 -10.19
N PHE A 619 15.16 1.88 -11.08
CA PHE A 619 15.31 2.13 -12.52
C PHE A 619 13.96 2.41 -13.19
N SER A 620 14.02 3.01 -14.38
CA SER A 620 12.86 3.14 -15.27
C SER A 620 13.09 2.31 -16.53
N MET A 621 12.00 1.90 -17.18
CA MET A 621 12.08 1.24 -18.49
C MET A 621 11.17 1.95 -19.49
N PRO A 622 11.59 2.05 -20.76
CA PRO A 622 10.73 2.55 -21.81
C PRO A 622 9.57 1.57 -22.03
N GLU A 623 8.54 2.10 -22.64
CA GLU A 623 7.24 1.48 -22.63
C GLU A 623 7.03 0.55 -23.83
N ARG A 624 7.38 -0.74 -23.69
CA ARG A 624 7.14 -1.79 -24.70
C ARG A 624 6.95 -3.15 -24.04
N ALA A 625 6.22 -4.04 -24.70
CA ALA A 625 6.06 -5.43 -24.26
C ALA A 625 7.43 -6.08 -23.97
N GLY A 626 7.51 -6.78 -22.84
CA GLY A 626 8.71 -7.50 -22.42
C GLY A 626 9.89 -6.63 -21.94
N GLN A 627 9.76 -5.31 -21.79
CA GLN A 627 10.88 -4.46 -21.35
C GLN A 627 11.29 -4.72 -19.90
N LEU A 628 10.32 -4.88 -18.98
CA LEU A 628 10.64 -5.29 -17.62
C LEU A 628 11.31 -6.67 -17.60
N PHE A 629 10.84 -7.61 -18.42
CA PHE A 629 11.47 -8.93 -18.55
C PHE A 629 12.92 -8.84 -19.02
N LYS A 630 13.21 -8.00 -20.02
CA LYS A 630 14.59 -7.72 -20.48
C LYS A 630 15.44 -7.12 -19.36
N ALA A 631 14.91 -6.16 -18.61
CA ALA A 631 15.59 -5.58 -17.45
C ALA A 631 15.94 -6.65 -16.40
N LEU A 632 15.00 -7.54 -16.07
CA LEU A 632 15.25 -8.60 -15.08
C LEU A 632 16.16 -9.73 -15.62
N SER A 633 16.20 -9.93 -16.95
CA SER A 633 17.06 -10.93 -17.58
C SER A 633 18.54 -10.73 -17.28
N VAL A 634 18.97 -9.48 -17.08
CA VAL A 634 20.38 -9.15 -16.83
C VAL A 634 20.87 -9.80 -15.52
N PHE A 635 19.98 -9.96 -14.54
CA PHE A 635 20.24 -10.60 -13.26
C PHE A 635 20.05 -12.12 -13.34
N ALA A 636 18.90 -12.56 -13.88
CA ALA A 636 18.54 -13.97 -13.93
C ALA A 636 19.56 -14.81 -14.73
N LEU A 637 20.02 -14.30 -15.89
CA LEU A 637 21.02 -14.98 -16.72
C LEU A 637 22.41 -15.08 -16.05
N ARG A 638 22.62 -14.36 -14.94
CA ARG A 638 23.85 -14.38 -14.14
C ARG A 638 23.66 -15.09 -12.78
N GLY A 639 22.49 -15.69 -12.55
CA GLY A 639 22.16 -16.36 -11.28
C GLY A 639 22.05 -15.39 -10.10
N ILE A 640 21.62 -14.15 -10.36
CA ILE A 640 21.38 -13.14 -9.33
C ILE A 640 19.88 -13.10 -9.05
N ASP A 641 19.52 -13.38 -7.80
CA ASP A 641 18.13 -13.43 -7.36
C ASP A 641 17.57 -12.08 -6.93
N LEU A 642 16.26 -11.93 -7.07
CA LEU A 642 15.50 -10.78 -6.58
C LEU A 642 14.74 -11.16 -5.32
N THR A 643 14.83 -10.35 -4.28
CA THR A 643 14.06 -10.51 -3.04
C THR A 643 12.85 -9.61 -2.95
N LYS A 644 12.80 -8.53 -3.75
CA LYS A 644 11.68 -7.57 -3.75
C LYS A 644 11.57 -6.90 -5.12
N ILE A 645 10.34 -6.62 -5.55
CA ILE A 645 10.03 -5.75 -6.68
C ILE A 645 8.81 -4.90 -6.38
N GLU A 646 8.92 -3.60 -6.63
CA GLU A 646 7.85 -2.63 -6.39
C GLU A 646 7.77 -1.68 -7.58
N SER A 647 6.61 -1.62 -8.23
CA SER A 647 6.31 -0.60 -9.23
C SER A 647 5.70 0.63 -8.54
N ARG A 648 6.38 1.78 -8.64
CA ARG A 648 5.96 3.05 -8.04
C ARG A 648 5.62 4.09 -9.11
N PRO A 649 4.37 4.62 -9.17
CA PRO A 649 4.03 5.72 -10.07
C PRO A 649 4.96 6.92 -9.90
N LEU A 650 5.45 7.47 -11.01
CA LEU A 650 6.33 8.62 -11.03
C LEU A 650 5.53 9.88 -10.69
N GLN A 651 5.78 10.50 -9.54
CA GLN A 651 4.98 11.62 -9.05
C GLN A 651 4.97 12.85 -9.98
N SER A 652 6.09 13.16 -10.66
CA SER A 652 6.20 14.34 -11.54
C SER A 652 5.43 14.18 -12.87
N ARG A 653 5.21 12.93 -13.30
CA ARG A 653 4.46 12.59 -14.50
C ARG A 653 3.75 11.26 -14.27
N PRO A 654 2.68 11.25 -13.46
CA PRO A 654 2.06 10.01 -13.05
C PRO A 654 1.38 9.34 -14.23
N LEU A 655 0.81 10.10 -15.17
CA LEU A 655 0.18 9.55 -16.36
C LEU A 655 0.99 9.79 -17.64
N VAL A 656 1.06 8.77 -18.48
CA VAL A 656 1.52 8.83 -19.88
C VAL A 656 0.39 8.42 -20.82
N PRO A 657 0.17 9.13 -21.93
CA PRO A 657 -0.74 8.68 -22.99
C PRO A 657 -0.28 7.33 -23.54
N PHE A 658 -1.21 6.54 -24.09
CA PHE A 658 -0.81 5.38 -24.87
C PHE A 658 -0.22 5.81 -26.21
N ASP A 659 1.04 5.51 -26.48
CA ASP A 659 1.63 5.74 -27.80
C ASP A 659 1.39 4.50 -28.69
N THR A 660 0.64 4.66 -29.79
CA THR A 660 0.72 3.75 -30.95
C THR A 660 0.96 4.54 -32.23
N PRO A 661 1.88 4.10 -33.12
CA PRO A 661 2.16 4.78 -34.39
C PRO A 661 0.99 4.81 -35.38
N SER A 662 -0.09 4.06 -35.12
CA SER A 662 -1.16 3.76 -36.09
C SER A 662 -2.52 4.37 -35.78
N ALA A 663 -2.71 5.05 -34.64
CA ALA A 663 -3.92 5.82 -34.34
C ALA A 663 -3.69 6.81 -33.19
N PRO A 664 -4.38 7.97 -33.14
CA PRO A 664 -4.40 8.80 -31.94
C PRO A 664 -5.11 8.03 -30.83
N ALA A 665 -4.36 7.38 -29.94
CA ALA A 665 -4.94 6.62 -28.84
C ALA A 665 -5.59 7.56 -27.83
N ARG A 666 -6.82 7.22 -27.40
CA ARG A 666 -7.51 7.83 -26.26
C ARG A 666 -7.23 6.96 -25.02
N GLY A 667 -6.87 7.57 -23.89
CA GLY A 667 -6.50 6.89 -22.63
C GLY A 667 -5.09 7.20 -22.13
N ALA A 668 -4.88 7.04 -20.83
CA ALA A 668 -3.61 7.29 -20.15
C ALA A 668 -3.35 6.22 -19.08
N ARG A 669 -2.08 6.00 -18.73
CA ARG A 669 -1.68 5.00 -17.74
C ARG A 669 -0.57 5.49 -16.84
N PHE A 670 -0.37 4.80 -15.71
CA PHE A 670 0.71 5.12 -14.81
C PHE A 670 2.09 4.90 -15.42
N ASN A 671 2.99 5.87 -15.25
CA ASN A 671 4.42 5.76 -15.53
C ASN A 671 5.13 5.30 -14.26
N TYR A 672 5.95 4.24 -14.32
CA TYR A 672 6.49 3.60 -13.11
C TYR A 672 8.02 3.68 -13.03
N LEU A 673 8.50 3.88 -11.81
CA LEU A 673 9.82 3.46 -11.36
C LEU A 673 9.74 2.05 -10.78
N PHE A 674 10.77 1.25 -10.98
CA PHE A 674 10.89 -0.08 -10.40
C PHE A 674 11.96 -0.04 -9.32
N HIS A 675 11.56 -0.30 -8.08
CA HIS A 675 12.49 -0.57 -6.99
C HIS A 675 12.67 -2.07 -6.87
N ILE A 676 13.91 -2.54 -6.90
CA ILE A 676 14.23 -3.94 -6.68
C ILE A 676 15.34 -4.10 -5.65
N ASP A 677 15.24 -5.21 -4.91
CA ASP A 677 16.33 -5.72 -4.09
C ASP A 677 16.87 -6.99 -4.76
N ILE A 678 18.17 -7.03 -5.02
CA ILE A 678 18.88 -8.20 -5.55
C ILE A 678 19.86 -8.77 -4.51
N LEU A 679 20.02 -10.09 -4.51
CA LEU A 679 21.04 -10.80 -3.75
C LEU A 679 22.37 -10.72 -4.49
N ALA A 680 23.09 -9.63 -4.29
CA ALA A 680 24.35 -9.37 -4.96
C ALA A 680 25.25 -8.46 -4.13
N ASN A 681 26.54 -8.76 -4.14
CA ASN A 681 27.59 -7.85 -3.68
C ASN A 681 28.13 -7.05 -4.88
N LEU A 682 28.19 -5.72 -4.78
CA LEU A 682 28.73 -4.86 -5.86
C LEU A 682 30.22 -5.07 -6.14
N ALA A 683 30.94 -5.73 -5.24
CA ALA A 683 32.32 -6.13 -5.47
C ALA A 683 32.43 -7.34 -6.42
N ASP A 684 31.34 -8.07 -6.64
CA ASP A 684 31.33 -9.23 -7.53
C ASP A 684 31.24 -8.80 -8.99
N GLU A 685 32.13 -9.35 -9.83
CA GLU A 685 32.16 -9.05 -11.26
C GLU A 685 30.81 -9.36 -11.94
N LYS A 686 30.13 -10.43 -11.52
CA LYS A 686 28.79 -10.80 -12.03
C LYS A 686 27.77 -9.69 -11.79
N ALA A 687 27.76 -9.10 -10.60
CA ALA A 687 26.84 -8.02 -10.24
C ALA A 687 27.15 -6.75 -11.02
N GLN A 688 28.43 -6.38 -11.12
CA GLN A 688 28.88 -5.21 -11.89
C GLN A 688 28.48 -5.32 -13.37
N ASN A 689 28.68 -6.50 -13.97
CA ASN A 689 28.31 -6.75 -15.36
C ASN A 689 26.79 -6.74 -15.56
N ALA A 690 26.00 -7.19 -14.57
CA ALA A 690 24.53 -7.10 -14.61
C ALA A 690 24.06 -5.64 -14.61
N LEU A 691 24.60 -4.83 -13.71
CA LEU A 691 24.22 -3.42 -13.58
C LEU A 691 24.67 -2.58 -14.78
N ARG A 692 25.87 -2.82 -15.31
CA ARG A 692 26.34 -2.14 -16.54
C ARG A 692 25.39 -2.42 -17.70
N HIS A 693 24.99 -3.68 -17.87
CA HIS A 693 24.04 -4.06 -18.92
C HIS A 693 22.65 -3.43 -18.68
N LEU A 694 22.17 -3.38 -17.43
CA LEU A 694 20.92 -2.67 -17.13
C LEU A 694 21.00 -1.19 -17.48
N GLN A 695 22.12 -0.53 -17.16
CA GLN A 695 22.35 0.89 -17.44
C GLN A 695 22.33 1.21 -18.94
N GLU A 696 22.71 0.26 -19.81
CA GLU A 696 22.66 0.43 -21.26
C GLU A 696 21.22 0.42 -21.81
N ILE A 697 20.28 -0.28 -21.14
CA ILE A 697 18.90 -0.45 -21.61
C ILE A 697 17.88 0.38 -20.85
N ALA A 698 18.20 0.80 -19.62
CA ALA A 698 17.35 1.59 -18.74
C ALA A 698 17.65 3.10 -18.90
N PRO A 699 16.67 3.94 -19.27
CA PRO A 699 16.84 5.39 -19.39
C PRO A 699 17.27 6.05 -18.08
N PHE A 700 16.90 5.45 -16.95
CA PHE A 700 17.32 5.86 -15.63
C PHE A 700 17.61 4.62 -14.80
N MET A 701 18.74 4.63 -14.09
CA MET A 701 19.10 3.64 -13.08
C MET A 701 19.92 4.32 -11.99
N ARG A 702 19.60 4.04 -10.73
CA ARG A 702 20.38 4.46 -9.57
C ARG A 702 20.52 3.29 -8.60
N VAL A 703 21.75 3.06 -8.16
CA VAL A 703 22.03 2.16 -7.03
C VAL A 703 21.77 2.92 -5.74
N LEU A 704 20.86 2.42 -4.91
CA LEU A 704 20.50 3.01 -3.63
C LEU A 704 21.44 2.56 -2.51
N GLY A 705 22.02 1.37 -2.62
CA GLY A 705 23.04 0.89 -1.69
C GLY A 705 23.34 -0.60 -1.87
N CYS A 706 24.50 -1.03 -1.37
CA CYS A 706 24.90 -2.43 -1.25
C CYS A 706 25.32 -2.68 0.18
N TYR A 707 24.64 -3.61 0.85
CA TYR A 707 24.73 -3.75 2.29
C TYR A 707 24.58 -5.21 2.72
N PRO A 708 25.20 -5.61 3.85
CA PRO A 708 25.03 -6.95 4.36
C PRO A 708 23.57 -7.18 4.74
N MET A 709 23.05 -8.36 4.41
CA MET A 709 21.74 -8.79 4.86
C MET A 709 21.68 -8.84 6.39
N TYR A 710 20.51 -8.48 6.93
CA TYR A 710 20.29 -8.62 8.36
C TYR A 710 20.27 -10.11 8.75
N VAL A 711 21.22 -10.52 9.57
CA VAL A 711 21.22 -11.82 10.23
C VAL A 711 21.00 -11.56 11.71
N GLU A 712 19.91 -12.08 12.26
CA GLU A 712 19.65 -11.96 13.68
C GLU A 712 20.76 -12.67 14.44
N ALA A 713 21.50 -11.91 15.25
CA ALA A 713 22.49 -12.48 16.15
C ALA A 713 21.74 -13.43 17.07
N HIS A 714 21.84 -14.74 16.81
CA HIS A 714 21.31 -15.74 17.72
C HIS A 714 21.95 -15.46 19.06
N VAL A 715 21.13 -15.12 20.04
CA VAL A 715 21.51 -15.14 21.45
C VAL A 715 22.04 -16.56 21.67
N ARG A 716 23.38 -16.68 21.72
CA ARG A 716 24.01 -17.88 22.26
C ARG A 716 23.45 -17.99 23.68
N LYS A 717 22.52 -18.92 23.87
CA LYS A 717 22.13 -19.35 25.21
C LYS A 717 23.34 -19.91 25.93
#